data_AF-A0AA51HB46-F1
#
_entry.id   AF-A0AA51HB46-F1
#
_cell.length_a   1.000
_cell.length_b   1.000
_cell.length_c   1.000
_cell.angle_alpha   90.00
_cell.angle_beta   90.00
_cell.angle_gamma   90.00
#
_symmetry.space_group_name_H-M   'P 1'
#
loop_
_entity.id
_entity.type
_entity.pdbx_description
1 polymer ?
#
loop_
_entity_poly.entity_id
_entity_poly.type
_entity_poly.pdbx_seq_one_letter_code
_entity_poly.pdbx_strand_id
1 'polypeptide(L)'
;MKNKFKVKKGFSLVMVLGVLSILSILGCAILSLAMSSYKMRTMNGNLKTNLYASEAGIDKAYGIIGKVVDGAINNGNEEVKKAQEKLKKIIEKERLKLLSDKNYESPYFNRDGSINEEEIKKFENNIFQTNYKQYIENNICKELTNNDNYEFDENGDKEKFNSEGTKPKISFSTEDNDEREWKFSQDNKLKVGITSTFLHKKLERKVACEYELSVPEYKSVYYIENKVVKFPENLAFLKGLAVDGDMIVESANVEVDGNIFVKGRNVARTGDIIDKSNTESGIIIKGNNSKVSILGDVSSAQNILLKGENNKIEINGDAYARNAIVGSEGTKCSMHLKKKSNLAGSLYTMDDLELNGEKSHINIEGGFYGVSDGKDSKESNQSSSIIINSEDIGRGSGINIQSKGKEDEVLIAGSSYIKLYNEEYQTGESVSIKGNYKAYTNPLISGNPVTHKDGKSLIGDNVEFEYKEPLTLVTKFADGVDMNVFDKSDYFKAYSEDEAYNNEEDYKLSLGGEGIKINKINFNTGAVLSNSLGNKVEGSNYSLGKYSEIIDKANELKRNIFYMGDLSIDKEYVNNTIKVAKKVSDKVDFNKITNTIKGKNADGSVDYNSNFILLNNNPNKSYVFYCEGDKDIPIGEDKELIKINKNKGNGEFGGIIITNGDVCFCGKLKFKGSIICEGDIKFQGNSFKEINYDEDYVKKLIAYNYLDFEGVFNDNIRDKFFEVETDITVNLDENTKTDVIREKLIKRKSWKILK
;
A
#
# COMPACT_ATOMS: atom_id res chain seq x y z
N MET A 1 101.93 49.35 109.46
CA MET A 1 100.48 49.18 109.77
C MET A 1 99.63 49.93 108.75
N LYS A 2 98.53 49.28 108.32
CA LYS A 2 97.33 49.78 107.60
C LYS A 2 97.41 50.03 106.07
N ASN A 3 96.91 49.03 105.35
CA ASN A 3 96.32 49.11 104.00
C ASN A 3 95.20 50.16 103.93
N LYS A 4 95.15 50.94 102.85
CA LYS A 4 93.98 51.73 102.42
C LYS A 4 93.59 51.36 100.98
N PHE A 5 92.41 50.78 100.81
CA PHE A 5 91.77 50.54 99.52
C PHE A 5 91.48 51.86 98.79
N LYS A 6 91.87 51.99 97.51
CA LYS A 6 91.45 53.08 96.60
C LYS A 6 90.24 52.61 95.77
N VAL A 7 89.14 53.36 95.85
CA VAL A 7 87.89 53.14 95.11
C VAL A 7 88.02 53.67 93.67
N LYS A 8 87.71 52.86 92.65
CA LYS A 8 87.77 53.24 91.22
C LYS A 8 86.55 54.10 90.82
N LYS A 9 86.65 55.43 90.86
CA LYS A 9 85.64 56.35 90.31
C LYS A 9 85.97 56.67 88.85
N GLY A 10 85.08 56.29 87.92
CA GLY A 10 85.22 56.49 86.46
C GLY A 10 84.68 55.33 85.62
N PHE A 11 84.69 54.11 86.17
CA PHE A 11 84.19 52.90 85.50
C PHE A 11 82.68 52.94 85.22
N SER A 12 81.89 53.57 86.10
CA SER A 12 80.44 53.70 85.93
C SER A 12 80.03 54.50 84.70
N LEU A 13 80.75 55.59 84.36
CA LEU A 13 80.45 56.41 83.17
C LEU A 13 80.76 55.65 81.88
N VAL A 14 81.87 54.90 81.85
CA VAL A 14 82.26 54.05 80.72
C VAL A 14 81.29 52.88 80.54
N MET A 15 80.82 52.27 81.63
CA MET A 15 79.76 51.26 81.61
C MET A 15 78.45 51.82 81.04
N VAL A 16 78.03 53.01 81.46
CA VAL A 16 76.82 53.67 80.94
C VAL A 16 76.96 53.96 79.44
N LEU A 17 78.09 54.52 79.00
CA LEU A 17 78.35 54.78 77.57
C LEU A 17 78.42 53.48 76.74
N GLY A 18 79.02 52.42 77.26
CA GLY A 18 79.07 51.11 76.62
C GLY A 18 77.68 50.48 76.47
N VAL A 19 76.89 50.50 77.55
CA VAL A 19 75.50 50.01 77.54
C VAL A 19 74.63 50.85 76.59
N LEU A 20 74.79 52.17 76.56
CA LEU A 20 74.02 53.07 75.70
C LEU A 20 74.39 52.91 74.21
N SER A 21 75.67 52.64 73.91
CA SER A 21 76.14 52.31 72.56
C SER A 21 75.59 50.97 72.08
N ILE A 22 75.60 49.95 72.94
CA ILE A 22 75.01 48.64 72.65
C ILE A 22 73.49 48.77 72.44
N LEU A 23 72.77 49.50 73.29
CA LEU A 23 71.34 49.76 73.15
C LEU A 23 71.02 50.55 71.87
N SER A 24 71.87 51.50 71.47
CA SER A 24 71.69 52.28 70.23
C SER A 24 71.93 51.44 68.99
N ILE A 25 72.96 50.59 68.98
CA ILE A 25 73.23 49.63 67.89
C ILE A 25 72.08 48.62 67.79
N LEU A 26 71.61 48.08 68.91
CA LEU A 26 70.48 47.16 68.97
C LEU A 26 69.18 47.83 68.49
N GLY A 27 68.93 49.08 68.92
CA GLY A 27 67.78 49.88 68.50
C GLY A 27 67.79 50.16 66.99
N CYS A 28 68.91 50.58 66.43
CA CYS A 28 69.09 50.77 64.98
C CYS A 28 68.94 49.47 64.19
N ALA A 29 69.47 48.35 64.72
CA ALA A 29 69.33 47.04 64.09
C ALA A 29 67.85 46.59 64.05
N ILE A 30 67.11 46.75 65.14
CA ILE A 30 65.67 46.44 65.21
C ILE A 30 64.87 47.35 64.26
N LEU A 31 65.17 48.65 64.22
CA LEU A 31 64.49 49.61 63.34
C LEU A 31 64.75 49.31 61.86
N SER A 32 65.99 48.95 61.50
CA SER A 32 66.37 48.54 60.14
C SER A 32 65.64 47.25 59.72
N LEU A 33 65.56 46.27 60.63
CA LEU A 33 64.85 45.01 60.40
C LEU A 33 63.33 45.23 60.27
N ALA A 34 62.76 46.15 61.06
CA ALA A 34 61.37 46.57 60.93
C ALA A 34 61.09 47.31 59.61
N MET A 35 61.97 48.23 59.20
CA MET A 35 61.84 48.98 57.94
C MET A 35 62.00 48.05 56.72
N SER A 36 62.93 47.09 56.79
CA SER A 36 63.11 46.04 55.79
C SER A 36 61.86 45.15 55.71
N SER A 37 61.32 44.72 56.85
CA SER A 37 60.08 43.94 56.91
C SER A 37 58.88 44.69 56.35
N TYR A 38 58.77 46.00 56.62
CA TYR A 38 57.72 46.86 56.07
C TYR A 38 57.85 47.03 54.55
N LYS A 39 59.07 47.30 54.04
CA LYS A 39 59.35 47.34 52.59
C LYS A 39 59.06 46.00 51.92
N MET A 40 59.42 44.89 52.54
CA MET A 40 59.15 43.55 52.02
C MET A 40 57.64 43.24 52.02
N ARG A 41 56.90 43.62 53.06
CA ARG A 41 55.43 43.46 53.11
C ARG A 41 54.72 44.32 52.08
N THR A 42 55.11 45.58 51.91
CA THR A 42 54.52 46.48 50.90
C THR A 42 54.85 46.04 49.48
N MET A 43 56.08 45.59 49.22
CA MET A 43 56.47 44.97 47.95
C MET A 43 55.66 43.70 47.67
N ASN A 44 55.53 42.79 48.65
CA ASN A 44 54.71 41.59 48.53
C ASN A 44 53.23 41.92 48.29
N GLY A 45 52.71 42.95 48.96
CA GLY A 45 51.35 43.46 48.74
C GLY A 45 51.15 43.92 47.30
N ASN A 46 52.03 44.77 46.77
CA ASN A 46 51.97 45.23 45.38
C ASN A 46 52.15 44.08 44.37
N LEU A 47 53.07 43.14 44.63
CA LEU A 47 53.26 41.95 43.78
C LEU A 47 52.01 41.07 43.74
N LYS A 48 51.29 40.97 44.85
CA LYS A 48 50.03 40.23 44.94
C LYS A 48 48.89 40.95 44.20
N THR A 49 48.80 42.27 44.32
CA THR A 49 47.86 43.09 43.54
C THR A 49 48.09 42.96 42.04
N ASN A 50 49.36 43.05 41.59
CA ASN A 50 49.69 42.91 40.17
C ASN A 50 49.45 41.49 39.65
N LEU A 51 49.62 40.47 40.51
CA LEU A 51 49.25 39.09 40.19
C LEU A 51 47.73 38.97 39.95
N TYR A 52 46.90 39.49 40.87
CA TYR A 52 45.43 39.50 40.70
C TYR A 52 44.98 40.28 39.46
N ALA A 53 45.63 41.40 39.16
CA ALA A 53 45.34 42.16 37.94
C ALA A 53 45.75 41.40 36.67
N SER A 54 46.84 40.63 36.71
CA SER A 54 47.24 39.75 35.61
C SER A 54 46.26 38.57 35.43
N GLU A 55 45.81 37.97 36.53
CA GLU A 55 44.76 36.92 36.52
C GLU A 55 43.45 37.46 35.94
N ALA A 56 43.07 38.71 36.24
CA ALA A 56 41.89 39.33 35.67
C ALA A 56 41.92 39.39 34.13
N GLY A 57 43.09 39.56 33.50
CA GLY A 57 43.23 39.48 32.04
C GLY A 57 42.92 38.08 31.49
N ILE A 58 43.40 37.04 32.18
CA ILE A 58 43.10 35.63 31.84
C ILE A 58 41.60 35.34 31.98
N ASP A 59 40.97 35.82 33.06
CA ASP A 59 39.54 35.61 33.31
C ASP A 59 38.67 36.41 32.32
N LYS A 60 39.09 37.60 31.89
CA LYS A 60 38.42 38.37 30.82
C LYS A 60 38.52 37.65 29.48
N ALA A 61 39.68 37.09 29.15
CA ALA A 61 39.84 36.27 27.94
C ALA A 61 38.95 35.01 27.97
N TYR A 62 38.82 34.33 29.13
CA TYR A 62 37.84 33.25 29.30
C TYR A 62 36.40 33.72 29.05
N GLY A 63 36.08 34.92 29.52
CA GLY A 63 34.82 35.61 29.26
C GLY A 63 34.50 35.70 27.77
N ILE A 64 35.46 36.17 26.97
CA ILE A 64 35.36 36.36 25.51
C ILE A 64 35.31 35.02 24.78
N ILE A 65 36.21 34.09 25.11
CA ILE A 65 36.21 32.74 24.50
C ILE A 65 34.84 32.10 24.65
N GLY A 66 34.23 32.21 25.83
CA GLY A 66 32.91 31.65 26.00
C GLY A 66 31.80 32.41 25.28
N LYS A 67 31.91 33.73 25.03
CA LYS A 67 30.96 34.41 24.11
C LYS A 67 31.06 33.87 22.69
N VAL A 68 32.27 33.57 22.22
CA VAL A 68 32.50 32.97 20.89
C VAL A 68 31.91 31.56 20.84
N VAL A 69 32.10 30.76 21.89
CA VAL A 69 31.48 29.43 22.02
C VAL A 69 29.96 29.52 22.04
N ASP A 70 29.39 30.45 22.81
CA ASP A 70 27.94 30.67 22.87
C ASP A 70 27.38 31.07 21.47
N GLY A 71 28.10 31.92 20.75
CA GLY A 71 27.78 32.28 19.36
C GLY A 71 27.89 31.10 18.39
N ALA A 72 28.89 30.23 18.56
CA ALA A 72 29.08 29.04 17.75
C ALA A 72 27.96 28.01 17.95
N ILE A 73 27.49 27.85 19.19
CA ILE A 73 26.33 26.99 19.52
C ILE A 73 25.08 27.53 18.82
N ASN A 74 24.82 28.83 18.92
CA ASN A 74 23.66 29.45 18.29
C ASN A 74 23.70 29.30 16.76
N ASN A 75 24.85 29.57 16.12
CA ASN A 75 25.02 29.41 14.68
C ASN A 75 24.85 27.95 14.24
N GLY A 76 25.44 27.00 14.95
CA GLY A 76 25.26 25.57 14.66
C GLY A 76 23.79 25.14 14.76
N ASN A 77 23.07 25.62 15.78
CA ASN A 77 21.64 25.34 15.95
C ASN A 77 20.80 25.94 14.80
N GLU A 78 21.09 27.16 14.35
CA GLU A 78 20.38 27.80 13.23
C GLU A 78 20.60 27.09 11.89
N GLU A 79 21.81 26.62 11.61
CA GLU A 79 22.10 25.90 10.36
C GLU A 79 21.46 24.51 10.32
N VAL A 80 21.37 23.83 11.47
CA VAL A 80 20.58 22.58 11.57
C VAL A 80 19.12 22.87 11.23
N LYS A 81 18.49 23.91 11.81
CA LYS A 81 17.11 24.31 11.49
C LYS A 81 16.88 24.52 9.98
N LYS A 82 17.81 25.19 9.29
CA LYS A 82 17.74 25.38 7.83
C LYS A 82 17.86 24.07 7.05
N ALA A 83 18.65 23.11 7.55
CA ALA A 83 18.86 21.82 6.91
C ALA A 83 17.64 20.89 7.02
N GLN A 84 16.76 21.09 8.01
CA GLN A 84 15.59 20.23 8.22
C GLN A 84 14.61 20.29 7.05
N GLU A 85 14.37 21.48 6.48
CA GLU A 85 13.52 21.63 5.30
C GLU A 85 14.08 20.90 4.07
N LYS A 86 15.41 20.73 3.99
CA LYS A 86 16.04 19.91 2.96
C LYS A 86 15.88 18.42 3.28
N LEU A 87 16.04 18.03 4.54
CA LEU A 87 15.88 16.66 4.99
C LEU A 87 14.46 16.13 4.73
N LYS A 88 13.42 16.94 5.01
CA LYS A 88 12.01 16.61 4.70
C LYS A 88 11.82 16.21 3.24
N LYS A 89 12.34 17.02 2.31
CA LYS A 89 12.28 16.74 0.86
C LYS A 89 13.06 15.49 0.45
N ILE A 90 14.18 15.20 1.11
CA ILE A 90 14.98 13.98 0.86
C ILE A 90 14.20 12.75 1.32
N ILE A 91 13.63 12.79 2.53
CA ILE A 91 12.83 11.69 3.11
C ILE A 91 11.62 11.39 2.22
N GLU A 92 10.88 12.41 1.76
CA GLU A 92 9.76 12.24 0.83
C GLU A 92 10.18 11.53 -0.45
N LYS A 93 11.29 11.96 -1.06
CA LYS A 93 11.79 11.38 -2.31
C LYS A 93 12.25 9.92 -2.14
N GLU A 94 12.96 9.62 -1.06
CA GLU A 94 13.44 8.28 -0.75
C GLU A 94 12.27 7.32 -0.45
N ARG A 95 11.21 7.82 0.18
CA ARG A 95 10.00 7.05 0.43
C ARG A 95 9.22 6.71 -0.85
N LEU A 96 9.13 7.64 -1.80
CA LEU A 96 8.51 7.36 -3.09
C LEU A 96 9.20 6.20 -3.82
N LYS A 97 10.54 6.13 -3.73
CA LYS A 97 11.32 5.03 -4.31
C LYS A 97 11.02 3.69 -3.63
N LEU A 98 10.94 3.66 -2.30
CA LEU A 98 10.53 2.47 -1.53
C LEU A 98 9.16 1.93 -1.93
N LEU A 99 8.21 2.81 -2.30
CA LEU A 99 6.88 2.39 -2.74
C LEU A 99 6.89 1.81 -4.16
N SER A 100 7.76 2.32 -5.02
CA SER A 100 7.88 1.86 -6.42
C SER A 100 8.66 0.55 -6.57
N ASP A 101 9.64 0.28 -5.69
CA ASP A 101 10.50 -0.91 -5.78
C ASP A 101 10.68 -1.58 -4.41
N LYS A 102 10.16 -2.81 -4.28
CA LYS A 102 10.25 -3.62 -3.06
C LYS A 102 11.69 -4.00 -2.67
N ASN A 103 12.65 -3.91 -3.58
CA ASN A 103 14.06 -4.25 -3.34
C ASN A 103 14.93 -3.03 -3.03
N TYR A 104 14.37 -1.82 -3.06
CA TYR A 104 15.14 -0.60 -2.78
C TYR A 104 15.39 -0.45 -1.28
N GLU A 105 16.66 -0.47 -0.86
CA GLU A 105 17.06 -0.16 0.51
C GLU A 105 17.37 1.33 0.64
N SER A 106 16.60 2.04 1.47
CA SER A 106 16.88 3.45 1.76
C SER A 106 17.80 3.58 2.98
N PRO A 107 18.77 4.51 2.96
CA PRO A 107 19.58 4.80 4.14
C PRO A 107 18.77 5.45 5.27
N TYR A 108 17.62 6.07 4.98
CA TYR A 108 16.81 6.79 5.97
C TYR A 108 15.62 5.98 6.50
N PHE A 109 15.38 4.77 5.98
CA PHE A 109 14.29 3.91 6.40
C PHE A 109 14.80 2.50 6.72
N ASN A 110 14.29 1.92 7.79
CA ASN A 110 14.47 0.52 8.13
C ASN A 110 13.63 -0.37 7.20
N ARG A 111 13.90 -1.68 7.21
CA ARG A 111 13.18 -2.66 6.36
C ARG A 111 11.68 -2.78 6.68
N ASP A 112 11.27 -2.38 7.88
CA ASP A 112 9.87 -2.32 8.30
C ASP A 112 9.15 -1.03 7.85
N GLY A 113 9.85 -0.11 7.18
CA GLY A 113 9.32 1.18 6.75
C GLY A 113 9.36 2.28 7.82
N SER A 114 9.87 1.97 9.03
CA SER A 114 10.14 2.99 10.06
C SER A 114 11.37 3.83 9.68
N ILE A 115 11.48 5.04 10.22
CA ILE A 115 12.67 5.89 9.99
C ILE A 115 13.89 5.32 10.71
N ASN A 116 15.04 5.34 10.05
CA ASN A 116 16.33 5.06 10.66
C ASN A 116 16.80 6.27 11.47
N GLU A 117 16.49 6.28 12.76
CA GLU A 117 16.82 7.37 13.67
C GLU A 117 18.33 7.64 13.81
N GLU A 118 19.17 6.62 13.66
CA GLU A 118 20.62 6.77 13.79
C GLU A 118 21.21 7.61 12.65
N GLU A 119 20.73 7.40 11.43
CA GLU A 119 21.21 8.15 10.26
C GLU A 119 20.76 9.61 10.27
N ILE A 120 19.55 9.90 10.77
CA ILE A 120 19.09 11.27 10.97
C ILE A 120 19.96 11.99 12.01
N LYS A 121 20.25 11.35 13.16
CA LYS A 121 21.15 11.89 14.18
C LYS A 121 22.54 12.20 13.63
N LYS A 122 23.10 11.30 12.81
CA LYS A 122 24.41 11.51 12.17
C LYS A 122 24.39 12.70 11.22
N PHE A 123 23.35 12.83 10.39
CA PHE A 123 23.18 13.93 9.46
C PHE A 123 23.16 15.30 10.18
N GLU A 124 22.31 15.44 11.21
CA GLU A 124 22.18 16.70 11.96
C GLU A 124 23.46 17.04 12.74
N ASN A 125 24.05 16.05 13.42
CA ASN A 125 25.27 16.26 14.21
C ASN A 125 26.45 16.70 13.33
N ASN A 126 26.56 16.17 12.10
CA ASN A 126 27.60 16.58 11.17
C ASN A 126 27.47 18.06 10.76
N ILE A 127 26.23 18.49 10.46
CA ILE A 127 25.95 19.90 10.11
C ILE A 127 26.27 20.82 11.29
N PHE A 128 25.83 20.46 12.50
CA PHE A 128 26.10 21.24 13.71
C PHE A 128 27.61 21.38 13.95
N GLN A 129 28.35 20.27 14.01
CA GLN A 129 29.78 20.27 14.33
C GLN A 129 30.61 21.03 13.30
N THR A 130 30.26 20.92 12.02
CA THR A 130 30.95 21.64 10.93
C THR A 130 30.79 23.15 11.10
N ASN A 131 29.55 23.62 11.30
CA ASN A 131 29.27 25.04 11.44
C ASN A 131 29.77 25.62 12.78
N TYR A 132 29.75 24.84 13.86
CA TYR A 132 30.33 25.21 15.15
C TYR A 132 31.84 25.47 15.03
N LYS A 133 32.58 24.55 14.40
CA LYS A 133 34.04 24.71 14.18
C LYS A 133 34.34 25.94 13.35
N GLN A 134 33.69 26.08 12.19
CA GLN A 134 33.90 27.22 11.30
C GLN A 134 33.63 28.57 11.99
N TYR A 135 32.58 28.66 12.81
CA TYR A 135 32.28 29.89 13.54
C TYR A 135 33.40 30.26 14.53
N ILE A 136 33.91 29.28 15.29
CA ILE A 136 35.00 29.53 16.25
C ILE A 136 36.25 29.94 15.51
N GLU A 137 36.68 29.18 14.50
CA GLU A 137 37.89 29.44 13.72
C GLU A 137 37.88 30.86 13.10
N ASN A 138 36.72 31.32 12.63
CA ASN A 138 36.58 32.64 12.00
C ASN A 138 36.50 33.83 12.96
N ASN A 139 36.11 33.61 14.23
CA ASN A 139 35.79 34.68 15.16
C ASN A 139 36.70 34.72 16.40
N ILE A 140 37.31 33.61 16.82
CA ILE A 140 38.06 33.54 18.07
C ILE A 140 39.27 34.47 18.09
N CYS A 141 40.00 34.59 16.97
CA CYS A 141 41.12 35.52 16.82
C CYS A 141 40.64 36.98 16.85
N LYS A 142 39.60 37.30 16.06
CA LYS A 142 39.05 38.66 15.94
C LYS A 142 38.52 39.21 17.27
N GLU A 143 37.75 38.41 17.99
CA GLU A 143 37.14 38.82 19.27
C GLU A 143 38.17 38.95 20.40
N LEU A 144 39.25 38.16 20.34
CA LEU A 144 40.34 38.26 21.32
C LEU A 144 41.33 39.40 21.00
N THR A 145 41.46 39.87 19.76
CA THR A 145 42.33 41.01 19.42
C THR A 145 41.61 42.35 19.50
N ASN A 146 40.30 42.40 19.25
CA ASN A 146 39.52 43.63 19.22
C ASN A 146 38.68 43.81 20.50
N ASN A 147 39.33 44.06 21.64
CA ASN A 147 38.64 44.18 22.93
C ASN A 147 39.13 45.35 23.80
N ASP A 148 38.19 46.14 24.33
CA ASP A 148 38.52 47.28 25.20
C ASP A 148 38.90 46.89 26.64
N ASN A 149 38.69 45.63 27.06
CA ASN A 149 38.91 45.20 28.45
C ASN A 149 40.39 44.95 28.79
N TYR A 150 41.26 44.80 27.79
CA TYR A 150 42.71 44.65 27.93
C TYR A 150 43.41 45.23 26.70
N GLU A 151 44.70 45.51 26.81
CA GLU A 151 45.50 45.96 25.67
C GLU A 151 46.11 44.74 24.96
N PHE A 152 46.10 44.73 23.62
CA PHE A 152 46.69 43.65 22.82
C PHE A 152 48.11 44.01 22.38
N ASP A 153 49.07 43.08 22.54
CA ASP A 153 50.43 43.25 22.05
C ASP A 153 50.62 42.52 20.71
N GLU A 154 50.91 43.25 19.64
CA GLU A 154 51.05 42.64 18.32
C GLU A 154 52.35 41.83 18.16
N ASN A 155 53.43 42.14 18.90
CA ASN A 155 54.76 41.51 18.65
C ASN A 155 55.65 41.23 19.88
N GLY A 156 55.15 41.34 21.12
CA GLY A 156 55.98 41.05 22.30
C GLY A 156 57.21 41.97 22.45
N ASP A 157 57.20 43.12 21.77
CA ASP A 157 58.27 44.11 21.85
C ASP A 157 58.22 44.85 23.18
N LYS A 158 59.27 44.65 23.98
CA LYS A 158 59.45 45.28 25.30
C LYS A 158 59.54 46.81 25.25
N GLU A 159 59.74 47.42 24.07
CA GLU A 159 60.14 48.83 23.95
C GLU A 159 59.00 49.86 24.05
N LYS A 160 57.73 49.43 24.15
CA LYS A 160 56.59 50.35 24.41
C LYS A 160 55.92 50.16 25.77
N PHE A 161 56.62 49.63 26.77
CA PHE A 161 56.08 49.54 28.14
C PHE A 161 56.21 50.89 28.87
N ASN A 162 55.37 51.86 28.50
CA ASN A 162 55.31 53.18 29.16
C ASN A 162 53.86 53.56 29.50
N SER A 163 53.29 52.95 30.54
CA SER A 163 52.34 53.61 31.44
C SER A 163 52.16 52.79 32.71
N GLU A 164 52.05 53.44 33.86
CA GLU A 164 51.46 52.80 35.05
C GLU A 164 49.96 52.58 34.77
N GLY A 165 49.62 51.45 34.16
CA GLY A 165 48.31 51.22 33.55
C GLY A 165 47.19 50.79 34.52
N THR A 166 45.94 50.93 34.06
CA THR A 166 44.71 50.48 34.74
C THR A 166 44.16 49.15 34.20
N LYS A 167 44.73 48.60 33.12
CA LYS A 167 44.28 47.36 32.44
C LYS A 167 45.44 46.37 32.21
N PRO A 168 45.18 45.04 32.19
CA PRO A 168 46.18 44.04 31.80
C PRO A 168 46.44 44.05 30.30
N LYS A 169 47.63 43.61 29.88
CA LYS A 169 48.01 43.41 28.47
C LYS A 169 48.05 41.92 28.17
N ILE A 170 47.47 41.49 27.05
CA ILE A 170 47.43 40.08 26.65
C ILE A 170 48.28 39.86 25.40
N SER A 171 49.04 38.76 25.39
CA SER A 171 49.71 38.19 24.23
C SER A 171 49.37 36.70 24.09
N PHE A 172 49.51 36.16 22.88
CA PHE A 172 49.30 34.75 22.62
C PHE A 172 50.65 34.02 22.58
N SER A 173 50.68 32.80 23.13
CA SER A 173 51.87 31.95 23.02
C SER A 173 51.83 31.22 21.69
N THR A 174 52.58 31.68 20.70
CA THR A 174 52.78 30.98 19.42
C THR A 174 54.24 30.56 19.30
N GLU A 175 54.47 29.27 19.04
CA GLU A 175 55.69 28.83 18.37
C GLU A 175 55.46 29.09 16.86
N ASP A 176 56.30 29.96 16.30
CA ASP A 176 56.51 30.28 14.88
C ASP A 176 55.47 31.11 14.08
N ASN A 177 56.01 32.21 13.54
CA ASN A 177 55.69 33.09 12.40
C ASN A 177 54.28 33.12 11.77
N ASP A 178 53.77 34.35 11.64
CA ASP A 178 52.98 34.91 10.53
C ASP A 178 51.92 34.01 9.88
N GLU A 179 50.79 33.86 10.58
CA GLU A 179 49.38 33.83 10.11
C GLU A 179 48.56 33.08 11.18
N ARG A 180 47.92 33.81 12.10
CA ARG A 180 47.26 33.25 13.29
C ARG A 180 45.95 32.53 12.96
N GLU A 181 46.04 31.31 12.44
CA GLU A 181 44.88 30.45 12.20
C GLU A 181 44.72 29.41 13.32
N TRP A 182 43.90 29.72 14.32
CA TRP A 182 43.48 28.76 15.34
C TRP A 182 42.46 27.78 14.76
N LYS A 183 42.91 26.57 14.40
CA LYS A 183 42.09 25.49 13.84
C LYS A 183 41.90 24.31 14.78
N PHE A 184 40.77 23.64 14.68
CA PHE A 184 40.55 22.40 15.42
C PHE A 184 41.46 21.27 14.94
N SER A 185 41.99 20.48 15.86
CA SER A 185 42.75 19.27 15.54
C SER A 185 41.84 18.14 15.04
N GLN A 186 42.44 17.07 14.50
CA GLN A 186 41.73 15.84 14.12
C GLN A 186 40.93 15.23 15.29
N ASP A 187 41.35 15.47 16.53
CA ASP A 187 40.66 15.01 17.75
C ASP A 187 39.54 15.96 18.21
N ASN A 188 39.09 16.88 17.36
CA ASN A 188 38.05 17.88 17.67
C ASN A 188 38.37 18.75 18.89
N LYS A 189 39.65 19.13 19.06
CA LYS A 189 40.12 20.03 20.12
C LYS A 189 40.87 21.23 19.56
N LEU A 190 40.63 22.40 20.12
CA LEU A 190 41.37 23.62 19.81
C LEU A 190 42.08 24.13 21.07
N LYS A 191 43.36 24.47 20.96
CA LYS A 191 44.16 25.01 22.06
C LYS A 191 44.46 26.49 21.84
N VAL A 192 44.17 27.31 22.85
CA VAL A 192 44.38 28.76 22.83
C VAL A 192 45.24 29.14 24.03
N GLY A 193 46.52 29.44 23.78
CA GLY A 193 47.48 29.85 24.80
C GLY A 193 47.51 31.36 24.98
N ILE A 194 47.26 31.82 26.21
CA ILE A 194 47.12 33.23 26.56
C ILE A 194 48.08 33.59 27.69
N THR A 195 48.85 34.66 27.50
CA THR A 195 49.72 35.26 28.52
C THR A 195 49.23 36.66 28.84
N SER A 196 48.93 36.91 30.11
CA SER A 196 48.50 38.21 30.63
C SER A 196 49.63 38.83 31.45
N THR A 197 49.95 40.09 31.16
CA THR A 197 51.01 40.87 31.81
C THR A 197 50.43 42.13 32.43
N PHE A 198 50.79 42.44 33.68
CA PHE A 198 50.42 43.69 34.34
C PHE A 198 51.65 44.36 34.99
N LEU A 199 51.86 45.65 34.69
CA LEU A 199 52.94 46.46 35.24
C LEU A 199 52.37 47.62 36.04
N HIS A 200 52.70 47.69 37.33
CA HIS A 200 52.35 48.83 38.18
C HIS A 200 53.43 49.05 39.25
N LYS A 201 53.78 50.31 39.54
CA LYS A 201 54.87 50.70 40.46
C LYS A 201 56.22 50.02 40.16
N LYS A 202 56.57 49.90 38.87
CA LYS A 202 57.80 49.24 38.37
C LYS A 202 57.93 47.75 38.72
N LEU A 203 56.83 47.09 39.11
CA LEU A 203 56.79 45.66 39.38
C LEU A 203 55.92 44.96 38.31
N GLU A 204 56.51 44.05 37.56
CA GLU A 204 55.83 43.28 36.50
C GLU A 204 55.36 41.94 37.04
N ARG A 205 54.16 41.50 36.64
CA ARG A 205 53.69 40.12 36.83
C ARG A 205 53.14 39.57 35.52
N LYS A 206 53.40 38.28 35.29
CA LYS A 206 52.98 37.52 34.12
C LYS A 206 52.29 36.24 34.53
N VAL A 207 51.14 35.99 33.94
CA VAL A 207 50.36 34.77 34.15
C VAL A 207 50.05 34.18 32.79
N ALA A 208 50.39 32.91 32.60
CA ALA A 208 50.08 32.16 31.39
C ALA A 208 49.03 31.10 31.67
N CYS A 209 48.14 30.89 30.70
CA CYS A 209 47.06 29.93 30.77
C CYS A 209 46.78 29.37 29.37
N GLU A 210 46.49 28.08 29.27
CA GLU A 210 46.03 27.44 28.03
C GLU A 210 44.56 27.07 28.16
N TYR A 211 43.75 27.43 27.17
CA TYR A 211 42.35 27.03 27.07
C TYR A 211 42.21 25.93 26.01
N GLU A 212 41.65 24.79 26.40
CA GLU A 212 41.29 23.70 25.48
C GLU A 212 39.77 23.74 25.24
N LEU A 213 39.37 24.00 23.99
CA LEU A 213 37.99 23.99 23.53
C LEU A 213 37.67 22.63 22.91
N SER A 214 36.54 22.03 23.28
CA SER A 214 36.01 20.80 22.67
C SER A 214 34.78 21.08 21.82
N VAL A 215 34.55 20.25 20.80
CA VAL A 215 33.33 20.27 20.00
C VAL A 215 32.22 19.46 20.69
N PRO A 216 31.04 20.05 20.95
CA PRO A 216 29.91 19.32 21.52
C PRO A 216 29.27 18.36 20.51
N GLU A 217 28.62 17.33 21.04
CA GLU A 217 27.61 16.58 20.28
C GLU A 217 26.29 17.34 20.27
N TYR A 218 25.61 17.32 19.13
CA TYR A 218 24.28 17.87 19.00
C TYR A 218 23.28 16.92 19.69
N LYS A 219 22.68 17.39 20.79
CA LYS A 219 21.69 16.65 21.58
C LYS A 219 20.34 17.36 21.50
N SER A 220 19.65 17.16 20.39
CA SER A 220 18.28 17.62 20.24
C SER A 220 17.30 16.53 20.67
N VAL A 221 16.18 16.94 21.27
CA VAL A 221 15.02 16.07 21.42
C VAL A 221 14.19 16.27 20.16
N TYR A 222 14.22 15.27 19.26
CA TYR A 222 13.25 15.21 18.19
C TYR A 222 12.05 14.39 18.66
N TYR A 223 10.88 14.77 18.20
CA TYR A 223 9.70 13.91 18.24
C TYR A 223 9.36 13.54 16.81
N ILE A 224 9.00 12.27 16.65
CA ILE A 224 8.42 11.73 15.44
C ILE A 224 6.91 12.00 15.56
N GLU A 225 6.40 12.87 14.71
CA GLU A 225 4.95 13.02 14.56
C GLU A 225 4.46 12.02 13.51
N ASN A 226 3.82 10.95 13.99
CA ASN A 226 3.12 9.99 13.14
C ASN A 226 1.79 10.59 12.71
N LYS A 227 1.69 11.04 11.46
CA LYS A 227 0.37 11.35 10.90
C LYS A 227 -0.30 10.03 10.51
N VAL A 228 -1.31 9.64 11.27
CA VAL A 228 -2.18 8.52 10.90
C VAL A 228 -3.29 9.09 10.03
N VAL A 229 -3.36 8.65 8.77
CA VAL A 229 -4.52 8.91 7.92
C VAL A 229 -5.50 7.76 8.09
N LYS A 230 -6.72 8.12 8.44
CA LYS A 230 -7.84 7.20 8.61
C LYS A 230 -8.81 7.38 7.46
N PHE A 231 -9.15 6.30 6.77
CA PHE A 231 -10.11 6.33 5.67
C PHE A 231 -10.93 5.03 5.63
N PRO A 232 -12.17 5.06 5.13
CA PRO A 232 -13.06 3.92 5.22
C PRO A 232 -12.59 2.75 4.36
N GLU A 233 -12.85 1.52 4.82
CA GLU A 233 -12.73 0.35 3.96
C GLU A 233 -13.79 0.40 2.86
N ASN A 234 -13.40 0.15 1.61
CA ASN A 234 -14.33 0.22 0.48
C ASN A 234 -14.07 -0.89 -0.54
N LEU A 235 -15.12 -1.64 -0.88
CA LEU A 235 -15.05 -2.79 -1.78
C LEU A 235 -14.66 -2.45 -3.22
N ALA A 236 -14.76 -1.18 -3.65
CA ALA A 236 -14.36 -0.78 -4.99
C ALA A 236 -12.83 -0.83 -5.16
N PHE A 237 -12.05 -0.35 -4.18
CA PHE A 237 -10.58 -0.38 -4.24
C PHE A 237 -9.96 -1.67 -3.64
N LEU A 238 -10.78 -2.54 -3.04
CA LEU A 238 -10.37 -3.86 -2.55
C LEU A 238 -10.35 -4.94 -3.65
N LYS A 239 -10.38 -4.52 -4.92
CA LYS A 239 -10.42 -5.38 -6.10
C LYS A 239 -9.41 -4.88 -7.12
N GLY A 240 -8.89 -5.80 -7.94
CA GLY A 240 -8.08 -5.43 -9.09
C GLY A 240 -8.90 -4.62 -10.09
N LEU A 241 -10.14 -5.06 -10.34
CA LEU A 241 -11.11 -4.40 -11.21
C LEU A 241 -12.48 -4.29 -10.52
N ALA A 242 -13.04 -3.10 -10.48
CA ALA A 242 -14.43 -2.83 -10.08
C ALA A 242 -15.13 -2.00 -11.17
N VAL A 243 -16.08 -2.60 -11.86
CA VAL A 243 -16.65 -2.09 -13.11
C VAL A 243 -18.17 -2.12 -13.05
N ASP A 244 -18.82 -1.01 -13.36
CA ASP A 244 -20.28 -0.96 -13.48
C ASP A 244 -20.79 -1.28 -14.89
N GLY A 245 -20.00 -0.97 -15.93
CA GLY A 245 -20.25 -1.39 -17.31
C GLY A 245 -19.83 -2.83 -17.57
N ASP A 246 -19.46 -3.12 -18.81
CA ASP A 246 -18.98 -4.43 -19.24
C ASP A 246 -17.44 -4.52 -19.19
N MET A 247 -16.92 -5.74 -18.97
CA MET A 247 -15.52 -6.06 -19.22
C MET A 247 -15.40 -6.76 -20.57
N ILE A 248 -14.75 -6.13 -21.53
CA ILE A 248 -14.64 -6.61 -22.91
C ILE A 248 -13.19 -6.94 -23.22
N VAL A 249 -12.92 -8.22 -23.53
CA VAL A 249 -11.60 -8.66 -24.02
C VAL A 249 -11.74 -9.05 -25.49
N GLU A 250 -11.11 -8.28 -26.36
CA GLU A 250 -11.25 -8.41 -27.82
C GLU A 250 -9.89 -8.61 -28.49
N SER A 251 -9.65 -9.83 -28.98
CA SER A 251 -8.38 -10.28 -29.56
C SER A 251 -7.17 -9.82 -28.71
N ALA A 252 -7.18 -10.18 -27.42
CA ALA A 252 -6.19 -9.72 -26.45
C ALA A 252 -5.79 -10.82 -25.46
N ASN A 253 -4.57 -10.70 -24.93
CA ASN A 253 -4.07 -11.56 -23.85
C ASN A 253 -4.01 -10.74 -22.55
N VAL A 254 -4.79 -11.14 -21.55
CA VAL A 254 -5.02 -10.40 -20.30
C VAL A 254 -4.78 -11.32 -19.11
N GLU A 255 -3.99 -10.85 -18.16
CA GLU A 255 -3.81 -11.46 -16.85
C GLU A 255 -4.25 -10.46 -15.77
N VAL A 256 -5.08 -10.91 -14.82
CA VAL A 256 -5.49 -10.12 -13.67
C VAL A 256 -5.17 -10.89 -12.41
N ASP A 257 -4.24 -10.39 -11.61
CA ASP A 257 -3.95 -10.88 -10.27
C ASP A 257 -4.79 -10.08 -9.27
N GLY A 258 -5.79 -10.71 -8.66
CA GLY A 258 -6.78 -10.06 -7.79
C GLY A 258 -8.23 -10.30 -8.22
N ASN A 259 -9.15 -9.99 -7.31
CA ASN A 259 -10.59 -10.19 -7.51
C ASN A 259 -11.15 -9.18 -8.52
N ILE A 260 -12.17 -9.62 -9.27
CA ILE A 260 -12.86 -8.83 -10.28
C ILE A 260 -14.35 -8.73 -9.94
N PHE A 261 -14.90 -7.52 -10.01
CA PHE A 261 -16.33 -7.28 -9.99
C PHE A 261 -16.75 -6.50 -11.25
N VAL A 262 -17.72 -7.04 -11.99
CA VAL A 262 -18.28 -6.44 -13.19
C VAL A 262 -19.81 -6.49 -13.09
N LYS A 263 -20.49 -5.38 -12.85
CA LYS A 263 -21.96 -5.41 -12.81
C LYS A 263 -22.55 -5.81 -14.16
N GLY A 264 -21.98 -5.28 -15.25
CA GLY A 264 -22.58 -5.36 -16.57
C GLY A 264 -23.67 -4.31 -16.77
N ARG A 265 -23.89 -3.93 -18.03
CA ARG A 265 -25.01 -3.11 -18.48
C ARG A 265 -26.36 -3.77 -18.22
N ASN A 266 -27.42 -2.96 -18.32
CA ASN A 266 -28.81 -3.40 -18.28
C ASN A 266 -29.24 -4.08 -16.98
N VAL A 267 -28.53 -3.89 -15.86
CA VAL A 267 -28.94 -4.40 -14.53
C VAL A 267 -29.62 -3.28 -13.73
N ALA A 268 -30.88 -3.50 -13.36
CA ALA A 268 -31.65 -2.60 -12.51
C ALA A 268 -31.14 -2.61 -11.06
N ARG A 269 -31.54 -1.63 -10.25
CA ARG A 269 -31.25 -1.68 -8.80
C ARG A 269 -31.85 -2.92 -8.15
N THR A 270 -32.94 -3.47 -8.68
CA THR A 270 -33.57 -4.71 -8.20
C THR A 270 -32.83 -5.97 -8.64
N GLY A 271 -31.67 -5.86 -9.31
CA GLY A 271 -30.95 -7.00 -9.89
C GLY A 271 -31.59 -7.60 -11.14
N ASP A 272 -32.76 -7.09 -11.55
CA ASP A 272 -33.45 -7.54 -12.75
C ASP A 272 -32.80 -6.97 -14.02
N ILE A 273 -32.92 -7.72 -15.12
CA ILE A 273 -32.44 -7.26 -16.43
C ILE A 273 -33.46 -6.29 -17.02
N ILE A 274 -33.02 -5.05 -17.27
CA ILE A 274 -33.85 -3.95 -17.79
C ILE A 274 -34.26 -4.23 -19.24
N ASP A 275 -33.29 -4.58 -20.09
CA ASP A 275 -33.49 -4.89 -21.49
C ASP A 275 -33.19 -6.36 -21.75
N LYS A 276 -34.25 -7.17 -21.79
CA LYS A 276 -34.16 -8.61 -22.02
C LYS A 276 -33.82 -8.96 -23.48
N SER A 277 -33.86 -8.00 -24.40
CA SER A 277 -33.46 -8.20 -25.80
C SER A 277 -31.96 -8.10 -26.02
N ASN A 278 -31.26 -7.36 -25.15
CA ASN A 278 -29.81 -7.21 -25.18
C ASN A 278 -29.17 -7.98 -24.02
N THR A 279 -28.89 -9.26 -24.29
CA THR A 279 -28.33 -10.20 -23.31
C THR A 279 -26.80 -10.27 -23.35
N GLU A 280 -26.13 -9.58 -24.27
CA GLU A 280 -24.66 -9.57 -24.34
C GLU A 280 -24.08 -8.52 -23.38
N SER A 281 -23.98 -8.89 -22.10
CA SER A 281 -23.45 -8.01 -21.06
C SER A 281 -22.70 -8.79 -19.99
N GLY A 282 -21.85 -8.10 -19.22
CA GLY A 282 -21.00 -8.66 -18.17
C GLY A 282 -19.55 -8.78 -18.61
N ILE A 283 -18.99 -9.99 -18.53
CA ILE A 283 -17.63 -10.30 -18.96
C ILE A 283 -17.70 -10.97 -20.33
N ILE A 284 -17.21 -10.28 -21.36
CA ILE A 284 -17.35 -10.70 -22.75
C ILE A 284 -15.97 -10.89 -23.35
N ILE A 285 -15.70 -12.11 -23.81
CA ILE A 285 -14.47 -12.48 -24.51
C ILE A 285 -14.83 -12.77 -25.96
N LYS A 286 -14.37 -11.90 -26.86
CA LYS A 286 -14.72 -11.91 -28.27
C LYS A 286 -13.50 -11.70 -29.18
N GLY A 287 -13.75 -11.69 -30.48
CA GLY A 287 -12.69 -11.68 -31.50
C GLY A 287 -12.05 -13.05 -31.60
N ASN A 288 -10.77 -13.10 -31.98
CA ASN A 288 -10.06 -14.36 -32.18
C ASN A 288 -8.80 -14.42 -31.31
N ASN A 289 -8.51 -15.60 -30.76
CA ASN A 289 -7.31 -15.90 -29.98
C ASN A 289 -7.15 -15.06 -28.69
N SER A 290 -8.25 -14.56 -28.12
CA SER A 290 -8.26 -13.91 -26.81
C SER A 290 -7.94 -14.91 -25.70
N LYS A 291 -7.09 -14.51 -24.76
CA LYS A 291 -6.73 -15.31 -23.59
C LYS A 291 -6.88 -14.46 -22.34
N VAL A 292 -7.61 -14.97 -21.37
CA VAL A 292 -7.84 -14.29 -20.09
C VAL A 292 -7.44 -15.23 -18.98
N SER A 293 -6.58 -14.78 -18.07
CA SER A 293 -6.18 -15.50 -16.86
C SER A 293 -6.48 -14.62 -15.65
N ILE A 294 -7.25 -15.14 -14.69
CA ILE A 294 -7.65 -14.40 -13.49
C ILE A 294 -7.16 -15.18 -12.26
N LEU A 295 -6.34 -14.55 -11.43
CA LEU A 295 -5.82 -15.09 -10.17
C LEU A 295 -6.63 -14.52 -9.00
N GLY A 296 -7.89 -14.90 -8.92
CA GLY A 296 -8.83 -14.42 -7.91
C GLY A 296 -10.26 -14.77 -8.28
N ASP A 297 -11.20 -14.32 -7.46
CA ASP A 297 -12.62 -14.54 -7.67
C ASP A 297 -13.19 -13.57 -8.71
N VAL A 298 -14.18 -14.04 -9.45
CA VAL A 298 -14.85 -13.29 -10.52
C VAL A 298 -16.32 -13.16 -10.17
N SER A 299 -16.84 -11.94 -10.17
CA SER A 299 -18.26 -11.68 -9.93
C SER A 299 -18.85 -10.84 -11.06
N SER A 300 -19.96 -11.33 -11.63
CA SER A 300 -20.74 -10.63 -12.64
C SER A 300 -22.23 -10.71 -12.34
N ALA A 301 -22.95 -9.58 -12.33
CA ALA A 301 -24.41 -9.61 -12.25
C ALA A 301 -25.06 -9.98 -13.61
N GLN A 302 -24.23 -10.11 -14.64
CA GLN A 302 -24.59 -10.55 -15.99
C GLN A 302 -23.77 -11.79 -16.37
N ASN A 303 -23.45 -11.96 -17.65
CA ASN A 303 -22.90 -13.20 -18.17
C ASN A 303 -21.37 -13.23 -18.09
N ILE A 304 -20.82 -14.45 -18.11
CA ILE A 304 -19.46 -14.71 -18.60
C ILE A 304 -19.63 -15.34 -19.98
N LEU A 305 -19.37 -14.59 -21.04
CA LEU A 305 -19.67 -14.97 -22.43
C LEU A 305 -18.40 -15.09 -23.27
N LEU A 306 -18.20 -16.26 -23.88
CA LEU A 306 -17.17 -16.50 -24.89
C LEU A 306 -17.81 -16.63 -26.28
N LYS A 307 -17.30 -15.89 -27.26
CA LYS A 307 -17.70 -15.98 -28.68
C LYS A 307 -16.52 -15.75 -29.61
N GLY A 308 -16.60 -16.19 -30.87
CA GLY A 308 -15.47 -16.12 -31.82
C GLY A 308 -14.55 -17.34 -31.74
N GLU A 309 -13.37 -17.28 -32.35
CA GLU A 309 -12.49 -18.46 -32.50
C GLU A 309 -11.34 -18.49 -31.47
N ASN A 310 -11.11 -19.67 -30.88
CA ASN A 310 -9.95 -19.97 -30.03
C ASN A 310 -9.79 -19.04 -28.81
N ASN A 311 -10.92 -18.60 -28.24
CA ASN A 311 -10.93 -17.75 -27.06
C ASN A 311 -10.91 -18.57 -25.77
N LYS A 312 -10.14 -18.13 -24.79
CA LYS A 312 -9.92 -18.89 -23.55
C LYS A 312 -10.04 -17.98 -22.32
N ILE A 313 -10.74 -18.48 -21.30
CA ILE A 313 -10.71 -17.91 -19.95
C ILE A 313 -10.27 -18.99 -18.96
N GLU A 314 -9.33 -18.61 -18.11
CA GLU A 314 -8.87 -19.40 -16.97
C GLU A 314 -9.10 -18.58 -15.69
N ILE A 315 -9.85 -19.13 -14.75
CA ILE A 315 -10.15 -18.52 -13.47
C ILE A 315 -9.56 -19.41 -12.38
N ASN A 316 -8.55 -18.90 -11.68
CA ASN A 316 -7.91 -19.55 -10.54
C ASN A 316 -8.57 -19.08 -9.24
N GLY A 317 -9.89 -19.21 -9.16
CA GLY A 317 -10.80 -18.70 -8.14
C GLY A 317 -12.23 -19.12 -8.40
N ASP A 318 -13.16 -18.69 -7.56
CA ASP A 318 -14.59 -18.96 -7.77
C ASP A 318 -15.20 -17.93 -8.74
N ALA A 319 -16.15 -18.37 -9.56
CA ALA A 319 -16.87 -17.51 -10.49
C ALA A 319 -18.35 -17.44 -10.14
N TYR A 320 -18.87 -16.23 -10.05
CA TYR A 320 -20.25 -15.91 -9.71
C TYR A 320 -20.85 -15.12 -10.88
N ALA A 321 -21.85 -15.66 -11.56
CA ALA A 321 -22.44 -15.04 -12.74
C ALA A 321 -23.95 -15.23 -12.81
N ARG A 322 -24.62 -14.46 -13.66
CA ARG A 322 -25.99 -14.78 -14.09
C ARG A 322 -25.98 -16.07 -14.90
N ASN A 323 -25.27 -16.04 -16.03
CA ASN A 323 -25.01 -17.19 -16.88
C ASN A 323 -23.50 -17.35 -17.16
N ALA A 324 -23.09 -18.57 -17.48
CA ALA A 324 -21.78 -18.86 -18.05
C ALA A 324 -21.97 -19.52 -19.42
N ILE A 325 -21.54 -18.86 -20.50
CA ILE A 325 -21.95 -19.20 -21.86
C ILE A 325 -20.74 -19.29 -22.78
N VAL A 326 -20.60 -20.44 -23.45
CA VAL A 326 -19.86 -20.52 -24.72
C VAL A 326 -20.88 -20.38 -25.84
N GLY A 327 -20.94 -19.20 -26.45
CA GLY A 327 -21.96 -18.83 -27.43
C GLY A 327 -21.89 -19.65 -28.72
N SER A 328 -22.96 -19.62 -29.52
CA SER A 328 -23.05 -20.36 -30.79
C SER A 328 -22.01 -19.93 -31.83
N GLU A 329 -21.57 -18.67 -31.77
CA GLU A 329 -20.45 -18.15 -32.57
C GLU A 329 -19.08 -18.56 -32.01
N GLY A 330 -19.02 -19.22 -30.86
CA GLY A 330 -17.81 -19.73 -30.24
C GLY A 330 -17.32 -20.99 -30.94
N THR A 331 -16.07 -21.01 -31.39
CA THR A 331 -15.44 -22.23 -31.91
C THR A 331 -14.08 -22.43 -31.27
N LYS A 332 -13.75 -23.64 -30.82
CA LYS A 332 -12.51 -23.94 -30.07
C LYS A 332 -12.35 -23.06 -28.81
N CYS A 333 -13.46 -22.62 -28.23
CA CYS A 333 -13.44 -21.82 -27.02
C CYS A 333 -13.22 -22.70 -25.78
N SER A 334 -12.62 -22.13 -24.74
CA SER A 334 -12.37 -22.86 -23.49
C SER A 334 -12.63 -22.00 -22.27
N MET A 335 -13.48 -22.47 -21.37
CA MET A 335 -13.65 -21.94 -20.02
C MET A 335 -13.09 -22.93 -19.02
N HIS A 336 -12.15 -22.50 -18.16
CA HIS A 336 -11.53 -23.37 -17.16
C HIS A 336 -11.51 -22.68 -15.80
N LEU A 337 -12.25 -23.22 -14.83
CA LEU A 337 -12.15 -22.85 -13.43
C LEU A 337 -11.25 -23.85 -12.72
N LYS A 338 -10.11 -23.36 -12.24
CA LYS A 338 -9.05 -24.16 -11.62
C LYS A 338 -9.02 -23.95 -10.13
N LYS A 339 -8.76 -25.05 -9.43
CA LYS A 339 -8.52 -25.03 -7.99
C LYS A 339 -7.09 -24.56 -7.69
N LYS A 340 -6.94 -23.66 -6.73
CA LYS A 340 -5.64 -23.23 -6.16
C LYS A 340 -5.71 -23.40 -4.64
N SER A 341 -4.58 -23.57 -3.95
CA SER A 341 -4.50 -23.99 -2.53
C SER A 341 -5.63 -23.53 -1.59
N ASN A 342 -6.07 -22.27 -1.68
CA ASN A 342 -7.10 -21.67 -0.83
C ASN A 342 -8.42 -21.29 -1.56
N LEU A 343 -8.56 -21.61 -2.85
CA LEU A 343 -9.71 -21.25 -3.69
C LEU A 343 -10.27 -22.49 -4.38
N ALA A 344 -11.60 -22.68 -4.35
CA ALA A 344 -12.21 -23.93 -4.77
C ALA A 344 -12.22 -24.12 -6.29
N GLY A 345 -12.31 -23.05 -7.08
CA GLY A 345 -12.43 -23.13 -8.53
C GLY A 345 -13.85 -23.52 -8.96
N SER A 346 -14.85 -23.02 -8.22
CA SER A 346 -16.26 -23.37 -8.38
C SER A 346 -17.01 -22.36 -9.22
N LEU A 347 -18.06 -22.81 -9.91
CA LEU A 347 -18.95 -21.96 -10.70
C LEU A 347 -20.33 -21.86 -10.03
N TYR A 348 -20.81 -20.63 -9.87
CA TYR A 348 -22.15 -20.30 -9.39
C TYR A 348 -22.90 -19.52 -10.46
N THR A 349 -24.10 -20.01 -10.80
CA THR A 349 -24.95 -19.43 -11.84
C THR A 349 -26.37 -19.22 -11.31
N MET A 350 -26.90 -18.01 -11.54
CA MET A 350 -28.30 -17.69 -11.19
C MET A 350 -29.26 -18.28 -12.21
N ASP A 351 -28.79 -18.47 -13.42
CA ASP A 351 -29.50 -19.01 -14.57
C ASP A 351 -28.59 -20.11 -15.17
N ASP A 352 -28.34 -20.15 -16.47
CA ASP A 352 -27.76 -21.33 -17.11
C ASP A 352 -26.22 -21.38 -17.21
N LEU A 353 -25.72 -22.61 -17.29
CA LEU A 353 -24.42 -22.95 -17.88
C LEU A 353 -24.65 -23.48 -19.30
N GLU A 354 -24.13 -22.78 -20.31
CA GLU A 354 -24.40 -23.09 -21.71
C GLU A 354 -23.15 -23.43 -22.52
N LEU A 355 -23.22 -24.53 -23.29
CA LEU A 355 -22.25 -24.90 -24.31
C LEU A 355 -22.93 -24.99 -25.69
N ASN A 356 -22.86 -23.89 -26.43
CA ASN A 356 -23.51 -23.75 -27.75
C ASN A 356 -22.51 -23.87 -28.91
N GLY A 357 -21.24 -23.53 -28.67
CA GLY A 357 -20.21 -23.48 -29.70
C GLY A 357 -19.45 -24.80 -29.92
N GLU A 358 -19.07 -25.09 -31.16
CA GLU A 358 -18.36 -26.32 -31.54
C GLU A 358 -16.89 -26.36 -31.10
N LYS A 359 -16.33 -27.56 -30.99
CA LYS A 359 -14.96 -27.86 -30.55
C LYS A 359 -14.58 -27.19 -29.23
N SER A 360 -15.57 -26.84 -28.42
CA SER A 360 -15.41 -25.98 -27.26
C SER A 360 -15.57 -26.75 -25.95
N HIS A 361 -14.91 -26.27 -24.91
CA HIS A 361 -14.77 -27.02 -23.67
C HIS A 361 -15.06 -26.14 -22.45
N ILE A 362 -15.78 -26.71 -21.48
CA ILE A 362 -15.97 -26.13 -20.17
C ILE A 362 -15.40 -27.10 -19.14
N ASN A 363 -14.44 -26.65 -18.35
CA ASN A 363 -13.79 -27.45 -17.30
C ASN A 363 -13.94 -26.75 -15.94
N ILE A 364 -14.48 -27.46 -14.96
CA ILE A 364 -14.68 -26.96 -13.59
C ILE A 364 -14.06 -27.97 -12.63
N GLU A 365 -13.04 -27.55 -11.89
CA GLU A 365 -12.34 -28.41 -10.92
C GLU A 365 -12.91 -28.36 -9.49
N GLY A 366 -13.69 -27.31 -9.19
CA GLY A 366 -14.44 -27.14 -7.95
C GLY A 366 -15.87 -27.66 -8.04
N GLY A 367 -16.80 -27.02 -7.31
CA GLY A 367 -18.23 -27.32 -7.37
C GLY A 367 -18.95 -26.58 -8.52
N PHE A 368 -20.13 -27.08 -8.90
CA PHE A 368 -21.06 -26.34 -9.76
C PHE A 368 -22.37 -26.13 -9.01
N TYR A 369 -22.83 -24.88 -8.95
CA TYR A 369 -24.00 -24.48 -8.21
C TYR A 369 -24.93 -23.66 -9.12
N GLY A 370 -25.84 -24.36 -9.79
CA GLY A 370 -27.04 -23.76 -10.39
C GLY A 370 -28.10 -23.62 -9.32
N VAL A 371 -28.38 -22.39 -8.88
CA VAL A 371 -29.08 -22.14 -7.61
C VAL A 371 -30.55 -21.73 -7.73
N SER A 372 -31.08 -21.59 -8.95
CA SER A 372 -32.44 -21.10 -9.17
C SER A 372 -33.34 -22.17 -9.79
N ASP A 373 -34.52 -22.40 -9.20
CA ASP A 373 -35.48 -23.41 -9.66
C ASP A 373 -36.64 -22.85 -10.50
N GLY A 374 -36.58 -21.56 -10.85
CA GLY A 374 -37.56 -20.88 -11.69
C GLY A 374 -38.91 -20.55 -11.02
N LYS A 375 -39.15 -20.97 -9.76
CA LYS A 375 -40.48 -20.83 -9.13
C LYS A 375 -40.96 -19.39 -8.97
N ASP A 376 -40.04 -18.46 -8.77
CA ASP A 376 -40.34 -17.05 -8.56
C ASP A 376 -40.45 -16.26 -9.89
N SER A 377 -40.35 -16.93 -11.05
CA SER A 377 -40.38 -16.33 -12.38
C SER A 377 -41.49 -16.91 -13.24
N LYS A 378 -42.08 -16.07 -14.10
CA LYS A 378 -42.96 -16.53 -15.20
C LYS A 378 -42.17 -16.87 -16.47
N GLU A 379 -40.87 -16.59 -16.48
CA GLU A 379 -39.96 -16.75 -17.62
C GLU A 379 -38.89 -17.79 -17.28
N SER A 380 -38.43 -18.53 -18.28
CA SER A 380 -37.39 -19.57 -18.14
C SER A 380 -36.03 -19.06 -17.63
N ASN A 381 -35.72 -17.76 -17.80
CA ASN A 381 -34.45 -17.09 -17.50
C ASN A 381 -34.09 -16.91 -16.00
N GLN A 382 -34.69 -17.75 -15.16
CA GLN A 382 -34.40 -17.89 -13.73
C GLN A 382 -34.41 -19.36 -13.32
N SER A 383 -34.08 -20.28 -14.22
CA SER A 383 -34.08 -21.71 -13.97
C SER A 383 -32.71 -22.28 -14.34
N SER A 384 -31.83 -22.39 -13.36
CA SER A 384 -30.43 -22.71 -13.60
C SER A 384 -30.21 -24.18 -13.95
N SER A 385 -29.89 -24.44 -15.21
CA SER A 385 -29.60 -25.76 -15.76
C SER A 385 -28.27 -25.78 -16.54
N ILE A 386 -27.85 -26.97 -16.98
CA ILE A 386 -26.75 -27.13 -17.94
C ILE A 386 -27.35 -27.41 -19.31
N ILE A 387 -27.14 -26.49 -20.26
CA ILE A 387 -27.70 -26.58 -21.61
C ILE A 387 -26.58 -26.81 -22.61
N ILE A 388 -26.70 -27.88 -23.40
CA ILE A 388 -25.70 -28.26 -24.41
C ILE A 388 -26.37 -28.21 -25.77
N ASN A 389 -26.09 -27.16 -26.53
CA ASN A 389 -26.55 -27.02 -27.91
C ASN A 389 -25.49 -27.36 -28.96
N SER A 390 -24.25 -27.63 -28.55
CA SER A 390 -23.17 -28.00 -29.48
C SER A 390 -23.44 -29.32 -30.20
N GLU A 391 -23.30 -29.32 -31.52
CA GLU A 391 -23.63 -30.46 -32.39
C GLU A 391 -22.57 -31.57 -32.34
N ASP A 392 -21.36 -31.25 -31.87
CA ASP A 392 -20.20 -32.14 -31.78
C ASP A 392 -19.87 -32.58 -30.34
N ILE A 393 -20.84 -32.54 -29.42
CA ILE A 393 -20.68 -33.03 -28.04
C ILE A 393 -20.15 -34.48 -28.03
N GLY A 394 -19.04 -34.72 -27.34
CA GLY A 394 -18.38 -36.03 -27.28
C GLY A 394 -17.55 -36.41 -28.51
N ARG A 395 -17.52 -35.58 -29.54
CA ARG A 395 -16.68 -35.75 -30.75
C ARG A 395 -15.71 -34.58 -31.00
N GLY A 396 -15.90 -33.47 -30.29
CA GLY A 396 -15.07 -32.28 -30.36
C GLY A 396 -15.31 -31.31 -29.21
N SER A 397 -16.54 -31.23 -28.71
CA SER A 397 -16.90 -30.41 -27.54
C SER A 397 -17.10 -31.23 -26.28
N GLY A 398 -16.98 -30.59 -25.12
CA GLY A 398 -17.24 -31.26 -23.85
C GLY A 398 -17.43 -30.35 -22.63
N ILE A 399 -18.20 -30.85 -21.66
CA ILE A 399 -18.35 -30.30 -20.31
C ILE A 399 -17.75 -31.29 -19.32
N ASN A 400 -16.84 -30.82 -18.49
CA ASN A 400 -16.15 -31.61 -17.50
C ASN A 400 -16.18 -30.91 -16.14
N ILE A 401 -17.05 -31.39 -15.25
CA ILE A 401 -17.21 -30.93 -13.88
C ILE A 401 -16.71 -32.05 -12.98
N GLN A 402 -15.47 -31.90 -12.51
CA GLN A 402 -14.80 -32.88 -11.66
C GLN A 402 -14.53 -32.25 -10.30
N SER A 403 -15.51 -32.30 -9.42
CA SER A 403 -15.43 -31.79 -8.06
C SER A 403 -14.43 -32.61 -7.23
N LYS A 404 -13.22 -32.10 -7.07
CA LYS A 404 -12.09 -32.81 -6.43
C LYS A 404 -12.05 -32.65 -4.91
N GLY A 405 -12.56 -31.54 -4.36
CA GLY A 405 -12.55 -31.24 -2.93
C GLY A 405 -13.56 -32.04 -2.11
N LYS A 406 -13.35 -32.04 -0.79
CA LYS A 406 -14.22 -32.74 0.16
C LYS A 406 -15.62 -32.10 0.25
N GLU A 407 -15.68 -30.78 0.12
CA GLU A 407 -16.90 -29.98 0.17
C GLU A 407 -17.39 -29.57 -1.24
N ASP A 408 -16.66 -29.97 -2.29
CA ASP A 408 -17.03 -29.67 -3.67
C ASP A 408 -18.11 -30.67 -4.14
N GLU A 409 -19.20 -30.14 -4.66
CA GLU A 409 -20.35 -30.91 -5.15
C GLU A 409 -21.03 -30.22 -6.34
N VAL A 410 -21.98 -30.93 -6.95
CA VAL A 410 -22.83 -30.40 -8.02
C VAL A 410 -24.27 -30.31 -7.55
N LEU A 411 -24.80 -29.09 -7.52
CA LEU A 411 -26.19 -28.77 -7.21
C LEU A 411 -26.83 -28.06 -8.41
N ILE A 412 -27.92 -28.60 -8.94
CA ILE A 412 -28.64 -28.03 -10.09
C ILE A 412 -30.12 -27.88 -9.72
N ALA A 413 -30.51 -26.67 -9.33
CA ALA A 413 -31.85 -26.36 -8.86
C ALA A 413 -32.88 -26.23 -9.99
N GLY A 414 -32.46 -25.92 -11.20
CA GLY A 414 -33.34 -25.66 -12.33
C GLY A 414 -33.51 -26.85 -13.28
N SER A 415 -34.41 -26.65 -14.23
CA SER A 415 -34.63 -27.49 -15.40
C SER A 415 -34.51 -26.66 -16.68
N SER A 416 -34.21 -27.31 -17.80
CA SER A 416 -34.12 -26.68 -19.11
C SER A 416 -35.49 -26.40 -19.72
N TYR A 417 -35.51 -25.53 -20.73
CA TYR A 417 -36.71 -25.15 -21.46
C TYR A 417 -36.50 -25.29 -22.97
N ILE A 418 -37.54 -25.71 -23.67
CA ILE A 418 -37.61 -25.65 -25.13
C ILE A 418 -38.31 -24.36 -25.52
N LYS A 419 -37.62 -23.53 -26.30
CA LYS A 419 -38.21 -22.35 -26.91
C LYS A 419 -39.11 -22.76 -28.08
N LEU A 420 -40.41 -22.58 -27.93
CA LEU A 420 -41.41 -22.76 -29.00
C LEU A 420 -41.77 -21.41 -29.62
N TYR A 421 -42.67 -21.37 -30.61
CA TYR A 421 -43.01 -20.11 -31.26
C TYR A 421 -43.82 -19.16 -30.37
N ASN A 422 -44.75 -19.70 -29.59
CA ASN A 422 -45.71 -18.89 -28.81
C ASN A 422 -45.51 -19.00 -27.30
N GLU A 423 -44.71 -19.96 -26.84
CA GLU A 423 -44.52 -20.27 -25.43
C GLU A 423 -43.17 -20.98 -25.19
N GLU A 424 -42.87 -21.28 -23.93
CA GLU A 424 -41.74 -22.10 -23.53
C GLU A 424 -42.25 -23.39 -22.89
N TYR A 425 -41.65 -24.52 -23.26
CA TYR A 425 -41.98 -25.81 -22.64
C TYR A 425 -40.90 -26.19 -21.64
N GLN A 426 -41.26 -26.24 -20.36
CA GLN A 426 -40.37 -26.75 -19.31
C GLN A 426 -40.13 -28.25 -19.52
N THR A 427 -38.87 -28.65 -19.66
CA THR A 427 -38.48 -30.05 -19.78
C THR A 427 -38.29 -30.69 -18.40
N GLY A 428 -38.12 -32.00 -18.38
CA GLY A 428 -37.74 -32.76 -17.20
C GLY A 428 -36.24 -32.88 -16.98
N GLU A 429 -35.39 -32.07 -17.63
CA GLU A 429 -33.92 -32.22 -17.62
C GLU A 429 -33.24 -31.06 -16.87
N SER A 430 -32.29 -31.37 -15.97
CA SER A 430 -31.35 -30.40 -15.39
C SER A 430 -30.02 -30.33 -16.16
N VAL A 431 -29.70 -31.38 -16.92
CA VAL A 431 -28.62 -31.39 -17.91
C VAL A 431 -29.23 -31.82 -19.24
N SER A 432 -29.35 -30.89 -20.18
CA SER A 432 -30.02 -31.12 -21.46
C SER A 432 -29.05 -31.10 -22.63
N ILE A 433 -29.36 -31.90 -23.66
CA ILE A 433 -28.66 -31.90 -24.95
C ILE A 433 -29.67 -31.61 -26.06
N LYS A 434 -29.33 -30.67 -26.95
CA LYS A 434 -30.11 -30.38 -28.15
C LYS A 434 -30.40 -31.67 -28.94
N GLY A 435 -31.67 -31.86 -29.28
CA GLY A 435 -32.17 -33.06 -29.96
C GLY A 435 -32.83 -34.09 -29.04
N ASN A 436 -32.53 -34.08 -27.72
CA ASN A 436 -33.18 -34.99 -26.78
C ASN A 436 -34.64 -34.64 -26.47
N TYR A 437 -35.12 -33.47 -26.92
CA TYR A 437 -36.53 -33.10 -26.82
C TYR A 437 -37.49 -34.14 -27.43
N LYS A 438 -37.00 -34.98 -28.35
CA LYS A 438 -37.77 -36.09 -28.95
C LYS A 438 -38.31 -37.11 -27.95
N ALA A 439 -37.73 -37.18 -26.74
CA ALA A 439 -38.32 -37.95 -25.66
C ALA A 439 -39.77 -37.52 -25.40
N TYR A 440 -40.02 -36.21 -25.37
CA TYR A 440 -41.35 -35.65 -25.08
C TYR A 440 -42.30 -35.68 -26.28
N THR A 441 -41.85 -36.07 -27.47
CA THR A 441 -42.70 -36.14 -28.68
C THR A 441 -43.22 -37.54 -28.97
N ASN A 442 -42.82 -38.55 -28.18
CA ASN A 442 -43.12 -39.95 -28.42
C ASN A 442 -43.72 -40.60 -27.17
N PRO A 443 -44.79 -41.40 -27.28
CA PRO A 443 -45.41 -42.10 -26.15
C PRO A 443 -44.56 -43.28 -25.67
N LEU A 444 -44.39 -43.48 -24.36
CA LEU A 444 -43.72 -44.68 -23.84
C LEU A 444 -44.50 -45.96 -24.21
N ILE A 445 -43.81 -46.98 -24.73
CA ILE A 445 -44.43 -48.22 -25.24
C ILE A 445 -44.51 -49.26 -24.12
N SER A 446 -45.59 -50.05 -24.07
CA SER A 446 -45.84 -51.05 -23.02
C SER A 446 -44.76 -52.15 -23.01
N GLY A 447 -44.00 -52.26 -21.92
CA GLY A 447 -42.98 -53.30 -21.71
C GLY A 447 -42.26 -53.25 -20.35
N ASN A 448 -42.20 -52.07 -19.71
CA ASN A 448 -41.78 -51.91 -18.31
C ASN A 448 -42.70 -50.89 -17.60
N PRO A 449 -43.22 -51.17 -16.39
CA PRO A 449 -44.11 -50.25 -15.69
C PRO A 449 -43.29 -49.09 -15.12
N VAL A 450 -43.19 -48.01 -15.88
CA VAL A 450 -42.66 -46.75 -15.36
C VAL A 450 -43.78 -46.13 -14.55
N THR A 451 -43.73 -46.39 -13.24
CA THR A 451 -44.64 -45.80 -12.27
C THR A 451 -43.98 -44.55 -11.72
N HIS A 452 -44.69 -43.43 -11.75
CA HIS A 452 -44.35 -42.25 -10.97
C HIS A 452 -44.31 -42.61 -9.48
N LYS A 453 -43.69 -41.77 -8.64
CA LYS A 453 -43.61 -42.00 -7.18
C LYS A 453 -44.98 -42.21 -6.51
N ASP A 454 -46.04 -41.66 -7.11
CA ASP A 454 -47.43 -41.83 -6.65
C ASP A 454 -48.17 -43.03 -7.28
N GLY A 455 -47.48 -43.89 -8.03
CA GLY A 455 -48.03 -45.11 -8.62
C GLY A 455 -48.75 -44.93 -9.97
N LYS A 456 -48.82 -43.70 -10.51
CA LYS A 456 -49.38 -43.43 -11.84
C LYS A 456 -48.43 -43.95 -12.93
N SER A 457 -48.97 -44.68 -13.91
CA SER A 457 -48.18 -45.16 -15.05
C SER A 457 -47.91 -44.01 -16.03
N LEU A 458 -46.69 -43.95 -16.55
CA LEU A 458 -46.26 -42.97 -17.57
C LEU A 458 -46.35 -43.52 -19.01
N ILE A 459 -46.94 -44.71 -19.20
CA ILE A 459 -47.14 -45.33 -20.52
C ILE A 459 -48.06 -44.45 -21.37
N GLY A 460 -47.89 -44.47 -22.70
CA GLY A 460 -48.63 -43.64 -23.66
C GLY A 460 -50.14 -43.50 -23.40
N ASP A 461 -50.84 -44.58 -23.05
CA ASP A 461 -52.29 -44.55 -22.79
C ASP A 461 -52.70 -43.76 -21.53
N ASN A 462 -51.73 -43.41 -20.67
CA ASN A 462 -51.94 -42.69 -19.42
C ASN A 462 -51.45 -41.24 -19.47
N VAL A 463 -50.98 -40.76 -20.62
CA VAL A 463 -50.51 -39.40 -20.83
C VAL A 463 -51.15 -38.78 -22.07
N GLU A 464 -51.24 -37.46 -22.09
CA GLU A 464 -51.81 -36.69 -23.20
C GLU A 464 -50.72 -35.87 -23.89
N PHE A 465 -50.79 -35.86 -25.22
CA PHE A 465 -49.93 -35.08 -26.09
C PHE A 465 -50.68 -33.90 -26.66
N GLU A 466 -50.13 -32.70 -26.50
CA GLU A 466 -50.70 -31.47 -27.03
C GLU A 466 -49.81 -30.90 -28.13
N TYR A 467 -50.43 -30.35 -29.17
CA TYR A 467 -49.72 -29.62 -30.20
C TYR A 467 -49.36 -28.22 -29.70
N LYS A 468 -48.06 -27.98 -29.51
CA LYS A 468 -47.46 -26.69 -29.15
C LYS A 468 -46.47 -26.30 -30.23
N GLU A 469 -46.91 -25.44 -31.14
CA GLU A 469 -46.21 -25.14 -32.41
C GLU A 469 -44.70 -24.87 -32.22
N PRO A 470 -43.81 -25.61 -32.91
CA PRO A 470 -44.07 -26.57 -34.00
C PRO A 470 -44.18 -28.05 -33.57
N LEU A 471 -44.14 -28.36 -32.27
CA LEU A 471 -43.99 -29.73 -31.76
C LEU A 471 -45.30 -30.28 -31.16
N THR A 472 -45.44 -31.60 -31.14
CA THR A 472 -46.44 -32.29 -30.31
C THR A 472 -45.72 -32.84 -29.09
N LEU A 473 -46.11 -32.41 -27.88
CA LEU A 473 -45.38 -32.68 -26.65
C LEU A 473 -46.29 -33.31 -25.59
N VAL A 474 -45.75 -34.23 -24.80
CA VAL A 474 -46.42 -34.76 -23.60
C VAL A 474 -46.59 -33.63 -22.58
N THR A 475 -47.80 -33.44 -22.07
CA THR A 475 -48.11 -32.28 -21.21
C THR A 475 -48.89 -32.64 -19.96
N LYS A 476 -49.76 -33.64 -20.04
CA LYS A 476 -50.70 -34.01 -18.97
C LYS A 476 -50.81 -35.52 -18.82
N PHE A 477 -51.34 -35.94 -17.69
CA PHE A 477 -51.87 -37.29 -17.51
C PHE A 477 -53.26 -37.42 -18.16
N ALA A 478 -53.69 -38.64 -18.47
CA ALA A 478 -55.01 -38.94 -19.05
C ALA A 478 -56.20 -38.55 -18.15
N ASP A 479 -55.96 -38.21 -16.88
CA ASP A 479 -56.95 -37.63 -15.96
C ASP A 479 -57.03 -36.09 -16.03
N GLY A 480 -56.27 -35.47 -16.95
CA GLY A 480 -56.24 -34.04 -17.21
C GLY A 480 -55.28 -33.24 -16.30
N VAL A 481 -54.52 -33.89 -15.41
CA VAL A 481 -53.56 -33.21 -14.53
C VAL A 481 -52.26 -32.88 -15.28
N ASP A 482 -51.79 -31.64 -15.20
CA ASP A 482 -50.52 -31.21 -15.80
C ASP A 482 -49.31 -31.97 -15.23
N MET A 483 -48.42 -32.40 -16.11
CA MET A 483 -47.14 -32.98 -15.72
C MET A 483 -46.18 -31.90 -15.26
N ASN A 484 -45.71 -32.02 -14.01
CA ASN A 484 -44.69 -31.15 -13.46
C ASN A 484 -43.27 -31.59 -13.88
N VAL A 485 -42.25 -30.84 -13.45
CA VAL A 485 -40.84 -31.12 -13.77
C VAL A 485 -40.38 -32.53 -13.33
N PHE A 486 -40.89 -33.03 -12.19
CA PHE A 486 -40.55 -34.35 -11.67
C PHE A 486 -41.19 -35.46 -12.50
N ASP A 487 -42.46 -35.29 -12.89
CA ASP A 487 -43.15 -36.22 -13.80
C ASP A 487 -42.40 -36.32 -15.13
N LYS A 488 -42.01 -35.18 -15.68
CA LYS A 488 -41.24 -35.10 -16.93
C LYS A 488 -39.83 -35.68 -16.78
N SER A 489 -39.21 -35.55 -15.61
CA SER A 489 -37.91 -36.14 -15.30
C SER A 489 -37.98 -37.66 -15.27
N ASP A 490 -39.00 -38.22 -14.60
CA ASP A 490 -39.27 -39.66 -14.59
C ASP A 490 -39.60 -40.16 -16.02
N TYR A 491 -40.39 -39.40 -16.77
CA TYR A 491 -40.73 -39.70 -18.17
C TYR A 491 -39.48 -39.74 -19.07
N PHE A 492 -38.60 -38.75 -18.95
CA PHE A 492 -37.37 -38.67 -19.74
C PHE A 492 -36.42 -39.82 -19.42
N LYS A 493 -36.25 -40.14 -18.13
CA LYS A 493 -35.47 -41.29 -17.69
C LYS A 493 -36.04 -42.59 -18.26
N ALA A 494 -37.35 -42.77 -18.17
CA ALA A 494 -38.02 -43.95 -18.68
C ALA A 494 -37.86 -44.12 -20.20
N TYR A 495 -38.03 -43.03 -20.96
CA TYR A 495 -37.77 -43.01 -22.39
C TYR A 495 -36.35 -43.48 -22.70
N SER A 496 -35.37 -43.02 -21.91
CA SER A 496 -33.96 -43.40 -22.07
C SER A 496 -33.66 -44.87 -21.73
N GLU A 497 -34.56 -45.56 -21.03
CA GLU A 497 -34.41 -46.97 -20.64
C GLU A 497 -35.27 -47.90 -21.53
N ASP A 498 -36.13 -47.35 -22.39
CA ASP A 498 -37.01 -48.11 -23.27
C ASP A 498 -36.22 -48.75 -24.44
N GLU A 499 -36.21 -50.08 -24.49
CA GLU A 499 -35.51 -50.85 -25.53
C GLU A 499 -36.06 -50.59 -26.93
N ALA A 500 -37.35 -50.22 -27.07
CA ALA A 500 -37.94 -49.92 -28.36
C ALA A 500 -37.32 -48.65 -28.97
N TYR A 501 -36.97 -47.67 -28.14
CA TYR A 501 -36.35 -46.42 -28.59
C TYR A 501 -34.83 -46.46 -28.63
N ASN A 502 -34.19 -47.23 -27.74
CA ASN A 502 -32.73 -47.30 -27.67
C ASN A 502 -32.06 -48.08 -28.81
N ASN A 503 -32.82 -48.92 -29.52
CA ASN A 503 -32.32 -49.74 -30.63
C ASN A 503 -32.44 -49.07 -32.01
N GLU A 504 -33.18 -47.96 -32.12
CA GLU A 504 -33.40 -47.23 -33.37
C GLU A 504 -32.65 -45.88 -33.36
N GLU A 505 -31.77 -45.62 -34.34
CA GLU A 505 -30.91 -44.43 -34.33
C GLU A 505 -31.70 -43.11 -34.29
N ASP A 506 -32.83 -43.04 -34.99
CA ASP A 506 -33.67 -41.83 -35.06
C ASP A 506 -34.33 -41.50 -33.71
N TYR A 507 -34.62 -42.51 -32.88
CA TYR A 507 -35.32 -42.34 -31.60
C TYR A 507 -34.39 -42.33 -30.39
N LYS A 508 -33.18 -42.88 -30.54
CA LYS A 508 -32.18 -42.99 -29.48
C LYS A 508 -31.68 -41.64 -28.98
N LEU A 509 -31.68 -41.43 -27.67
CA LEU A 509 -31.16 -40.20 -27.07
C LEU A 509 -29.63 -40.07 -27.22
N SER A 510 -29.16 -38.85 -27.38
CA SER A 510 -27.74 -38.54 -27.19
C SER A 510 -27.46 -38.47 -25.70
N LEU A 511 -26.48 -39.22 -25.23
CA LEU A 511 -26.04 -39.17 -23.83
C LEU A 511 -24.70 -38.42 -23.68
N GLY A 512 -24.26 -37.72 -24.72
CA GLY A 512 -23.01 -36.94 -24.75
C GLY A 512 -21.71 -37.74 -24.76
N GLY A 513 -21.75 -39.06 -24.48
CA GLY A 513 -20.59 -39.94 -24.50
C GLY A 513 -19.46 -39.45 -23.60
N GLU A 514 -18.21 -39.49 -24.08
CA GLU A 514 -17.04 -38.95 -23.36
C GLU A 514 -17.05 -37.41 -23.22
N GLY A 515 -17.99 -36.73 -23.86
CA GLY A 515 -18.11 -35.27 -23.85
C GLY A 515 -18.77 -34.70 -22.59
N ILE A 516 -19.48 -35.50 -21.80
CA ILE A 516 -20.12 -35.04 -20.56
C ILE A 516 -19.54 -35.81 -19.38
N LYS A 517 -18.80 -35.12 -18.51
CA LYS A 517 -18.15 -35.73 -17.35
C LYS A 517 -18.51 -34.92 -16.12
N ILE A 518 -19.55 -35.35 -15.40
CA ILE A 518 -20.02 -34.70 -14.18
C ILE A 518 -19.94 -35.73 -13.06
N ASN A 519 -19.35 -35.39 -11.91
CA ASN A 519 -19.32 -36.25 -10.72
C ASN A 519 -19.95 -35.55 -9.52
N LYS A 520 -20.20 -36.30 -8.44
CA LYS A 520 -20.73 -35.78 -7.17
C LYS A 520 -21.99 -34.91 -7.32
N ILE A 521 -22.93 -35.37 -8.14
CA ILE A 521 -24.26 -34.75 -8.24
C ILE A 521 -25.01 -35.04 -6.95
N ASN A 522 -25.09 -34.04 -6.09
CA ASN A 522 -25.71 -34.15 -4.77
C ASN A 522 -27.16 -33.66 -4.78
N PHE A 523 -27.51 -32.78 -5.72
CA PHE A 523 -28.87 -32.29 -5.92
C PHE A 523 -29.15 -31.99 -7.40
N ASN A 524 -30.31 -32.44 -7.90
CA ASN A 524 -30.85 -32.09 -9.21
C ASN A 524 -32.39 -32.11 -9.20
N THR A 525 -33.00 -31.05 -9.72
CA THR A 525 -34.47 -30.95 -9.84
C THR A 525 -35.02 -31.81 -10.96
N GLY A 526 -34.40 -31.78 -12.14
CA GLY A 526 -34.72 -32.62 -13.29
C GLY A 526 -33.68 -33.72 -13.52
N ALA A 527 -33.82 -34.45 -14.62
CA ALA A 527 -32.95 -35.56 -15.00
C ALA A 527 -31.55 -35.07 -15.37
N VAL A 528 -30.54 -35.87 -15.06
CA VAL A 528 -29.14 -35.55 -15.32
C VAL A 528 -28.47 -36.65 -16.13
N LEU A 529 -27.50 -36.23 -16.94
CA LEU A 529 -26.63 -37.10 -17.73
C LEU A 529 -25.28 -37.16 -17.05
N SER A 530 -24.87 -38.34 -16.57
CA SER A 530 -23.60 -38.49 -15.84
C SER A 530 -22.82 -39.74 -16.26
N ASN A 531 -21.50 -39.53 -16.45
CA ASN A 531 -20.55 -40.63 -16.71
C ASN A 531 -20.08 -41.32 -15.42
N SER A 532 -20.38 -40.80 -14.23
CA SER A 532 -19.98 -41.45 -12.96
C SER A 532 -20.60 -42.84 -12.80
N LEU A 533 -21.64 -43.17 -13.56
CA LEU A 533 -22.39 -44.44 -13.52
C LEU A 533 -22.55 -45.11 -14.89
N GLY A 534 -21.66 -44.80 -15.85
CA GLY A 534 -21.58 -45.48 -17.14
C GLY A 534 -22.55 -44.94 -18.21
N ASN A 535 -22.60 -43.61 -18.36
CA ASN A 535 -23.40 -42.89 -19.37
C ASN A 535 -24.90 -43.21 -19.25
N LYS A 536 -25.49 -42.98 -18.08
CA LYS A 536 -26.91 -43.24 -17.81
C LYS A 536 -27.66 -41.96 -17.49
N VAL A 537 -28.96 -41.99 -17.70
CA VAL A 537 -29.88 -40.95 -17.25
C VAL A 537 -30.29 -41.26 -15.82
N GLU A 538 -30.12 -40.28 -14.93
CA GLU A 538 -30.69 -40.33 -13.59
C GLU A 538 -31.86 -39.37 -13.50
N GLY A 539 -32.93 -39.78 -12.83
CA GLY A 539 -34.07 -38.92 -12.57
C GLY A 539 -33.77 -37.90 -11.46
N SER A 540 -34.77 -37.10 -11.15
CA SER A 540 -34.71 -36.15 -10.03
C SER A 540 -34.35 -36.82 -8.71
N ASN A 541 -33.37 -36.25 -7.99
CA ASN A 541 -33.06 -36.62 -6.62
C ASN A 541 -33.49 -35.55 -5.60
N TYR A 542 -34.39 -34.64 -6.02
CA TYR A 542 -34.92 -33.56 -5.22
C TYR A 542 -35.36 -34.04 -3.83
N SER A 543 -34.92 -33.32 -2.80
CA SER A 543 -35.38 -33.53 -1.43
C SER A 543 -35.38 -32.22 -0.65
N LEU A 544 -36.42 -31.99 0.14
CA LEU A 544 -36.56 -30.79 0.97
C LEU A 544 -35.37 -30.60 1.92
N GLY A 545 -34.82 -31.69 2.47
CA GLY A 545 -33.68 -31.64 3.40
C GLY A 545 -32.38 -31.11 2.78
N LYS A 546 -32.19 -31.26 1.46
CA LYS A 546 -31.01 -30.74 0.73
C LYS A 546 -31.22 -29.34 0.16
N TYR A 547 -32.47 -28.88 0.07
CA TYR A 547 -32.79 -27.59 -0.53
C TYR A 547 -32.21 -26.40 0.26
N SER A 548 -31.95 -26.57 1.56
CA SER A 548 -31.27 -25.56 2.38
C SER A 548 -29.85 -25.24 1.90
N GLU A 549 -29.13 -26.25 1.37
CA GLU A 549 -27.77 -26.06 0.82
C GLU A 549 -27.81 -25.19 -0.44
N ILE A 550 -28.85 -25.34 -1.27
CA ILE A 550 -29.07 -24.49 -2.44
C ILE A 550 -29.33 -23.05 -2.03
N ILE A 551 -30.16 -22.83 -1.01
CA ILE A 551 -30.43 -21.48 -0.49
C ILE A 551 -29.13 -20.82 0.00
N ASP A 552 -28.27 -21.58 0.68
CA ASP A 552 -26.97 -21.08 1.12
C ASP A 552 -26.07 -20.68 -0.05
N LYS A 553 -25.98 -21.52 -1.08
CA LYS A 553 -25.23 -21.24 -2.30
C LYS A 553 -25.85 -20.09 -3.11
N ALA A 554 -27.17 -19.96 -3.11
CA ALA A 554 -27.88 -18.85 -3.72
C ALA A 554 -27.56 -17.51 -3.02
N ASN A 555 -27.52 -17.51 -1.69
CA ASN A 555 -27.17 -16.33 -0.91
C ASN A 555 -25.70 -15.93 -1.12
N GLU A 556 -24.81 -16.91 -1.24
CA GLU A 556 -23.41 -16.67 -1.61
C GLU A 556 -23.29 -16.01 -2.98
N LEU A 557 -23.95 -16.57 -4.00
CA LEU A 557 -24.01 -15.99 -5.34
C LEU A 557 -24.54 -14.55 -5.31
N LYS A 558 -25.73 -14.35 -4.74
CA LYS A 558 -26.38 -13.04 -4.64
C LYS A 558 -25.49 -12.01 -3.92
N ARG A 559 -24.80 -12.39 -2.84
CA ARG A 559 -23.87 -11.50 -2.12
C ARG A 559 -22.72 -11.05 -3.03
N ASN A 560 -22.13 -11.95 -3.79
CA ASN A 560 -21.02 -11.64 -4.68
C ASN A 560 -21.44 -10.75 -5.86
N ILE A 561 -22.56 -11.06 -6.53
CA ILE A 561 -22.97 -10.33 -7.75
C ILE A 561 -23.76 -9.05 -7.47
N PHE A 562 -24.52 -8.98 -6.37
CA PHE A 562 -25.33 -7.79 -6.04
C PHE A 562 -24.75 -6.95 -4.92
N TYR A 563 -23.85 -7.46 -4.09
CA TYR A 563 -23.27 -6.69 -2.97
C TYR A 563 -21.74 -6.64 -3.03
N MET A 564 -21.13 -6.85 -4.20
CA MET A 564 -19.68 -6.81 -4.43
C MET A 564 -18.86 -7.75 -3.52
N GLY A 565 -19.50 -8.79 -2.97
CA GLY A 565 -18.88 -9.73 -2.02
C GLY A 565 -18.82 -9.23 -0.58
N ASP A 566 -19.65 -8.24 -0.21
CA ASP A 566 -19.68 -7.69 1.15
C ASP A 566 -20.06 -8.74 2.21
N LEU A 567 -19.06 -9.30 2.88
CA LEU A 567 -19.23 -10.29 3.95
C LEU A 567 -19.95 -9.74 5.18
N SER A 568 -20.11 -8.43 5.29
CA SER A 568 -20.91 -7.84 6.36
C SER A 568 -22.41 -8.00 6.12
N ILE A 569 -22.86 -8.29 4.90
CA ILE A 569 -24.27 -8.57 4.62
C ILE A 569 -24.59 -10.00 5.06
N ASP A 570 -25.48 -10.14 6.04
CA ASP A 570 -25.87 -11.45 6.55
C ASP A 570 -26.77 -12.21 5.55
N LYS A 571 -26.79 -13.54 5.70
CA LYS A 571 -27.53 -14.43 4.79
C LYS A 571 -29.04 -14.17 4.80
N GLU A 572 -29.61 -13.81 5.95
CA GLU A 572 -31.05 -13.61 6.13
C GLU A 572 -31.51 -12.34 5.41
N TYR A 573 -30.70 -11.28 5.45
CA TYR A 573 -30.91 -10.04 4.72
C TYR A 573 -30.88 -10.25 3.20
N VAL A 574 -29.90 -11.02 2.69
CA VAL A 574 -29.84 -11.37 1.25
C VAL A 574 -31.08 -12.14 0.81
N ASN A 575 -31.62 -12.98 1.69
CA ASN A 575 -32.78 -13.81 1.37
C ASN A 575 -34.11 -13.03 1.40
N ASN A 576 -34.28 -12.14 2.38
CA ASN A 576 -35.56 -11.48 2.68
C ASN A 576 -35.75 -10.11 2.00
N THR A 577 -34.73 -9.56 1.35
CA THR A 577 -34.78 -8.21 0.76
C THR A 577 -34.88 -8.29 -0.76
N ILE A 578 -35.52 -7.29 -1.38
CA ILE A 578 -35.41 -7.06 -2.83
C ILE A 578 -33.91 -7.00 -3.18
N LYS A 579 -33.47 -7.81 -4.16
CA LYS A 579 -32.07 -7.89 -4.58
C LYS A 579 -31.58 -6.46 -4.89
N VAL A 580 -30.66 -5.89 -4.11
CA VAL A 580 -30.11 -4.55 -4.40
C VAL A 580 -28.78 -4.71 -5.12
N ALA A 581 -28.76 -4.53 -6.44
CA ALA A 581 -27.52 -4.53 -7.21
C ALA A 581 -26.71 -3.26 -6.91
N LYS A 582 -25.71 -3.39 -6.03
CA LYS A 582 -24.74 -2.35 -5.69
C LYS A 582 -23.88 -2.01 -6.89
N LYS A 583 -23.71 -0.72 -7.08
CA LYS A 583 -22.91 -0.11 -8.15
C LYS A 583 -21.56 0.36 -7.63
N VAL A 584 -20.61 0.55 -8.53
CA VAL A 584 -19.40 1.35 -8.25
C VAL A 584 -19.81 2.74 -7.79
N SER A 585 -20.82 3.35 -8.41
CA SER A 585 -21.36 4.65 -7.98
C SER A 585 -22.10 4.65 -6.63
N ASP A 586 -22.46 3.49 -6.07
CA ASP A 586 -22.90 3.41 -4.66
C ASP A 586 -21.69 3.41 -3.69
N LYS A 587 -20.50 3.03 -4.17
CA LYS A 587 -19.26 2.95 -3.38
C LYS A 587 -18.33 4.14 -3.56
N VAL A 588 -18.45 4.86 -4.67
CA VAL A 588 -17.62 6.01 -5.05
C VAL A 588 -18.51 7.24 -5.30
N ASP A 589 -18.25 8.33 -4.59
CA ASP A 589 -18.84 9.64 -4.86
C ASP A 589 -18.10 10.37 -5.98
N PHE A 590 -18.56 10.21 -7.21
CA PHE A 590 -17.99 10.94 -8.33
C PHE A 590 -18.19 12.47 -8.22
N ASN A 591 -19.13 12.96 -7.41
CA ASN A 591 -19.29 14.41 -7.20
C ASN A 591 -18.19 15.00 -6.31
N LYS A 592 -17.51 14.17 -5.51
CA LYS A 592 -16.37 14.58 -4.68
C LYS A 592 -15.05 14.54 -5.42
N ILE A 593 -15.02 13.87 -6.57
CA ILE A 593 -13.82 13.79 -7.42
C ILE A 593 -13.58 15.14 -8.11
N THR A 594 -12.37 15.67 -7.93
CA THR A 594 -11.82 16.73 -8.78
C THR A 594 -10.98 16.11 -9.89
N ASN A 595 -11.35 16.37 -11.15
CA ASN A 595 -10.69 15.77 -12.32
C ASN A 595 -9.19 16.03 -12.32
N THR A 596 -8.39 14.97 -12.16
CA THR A 596 -6.96 15.07 -11.90
C THR A 596 -6.22 13.90 -12.53
N ILE A 597 -5.06 14.19 -13.12
CA ILE A 597 -4.12 13.16 -13.59
C ILE A 597 -2.72 13.52 -13.07
N LYS A 598 -2.16 12.66 -12.21
CA LYS A 598 -0.80 12.79 -11.65
C LYS A 598 0.09 11.64 -12.13
N GLY A 599 1.40 11.82 -11.96
CA GLY A 599 2.40 10.82 -12.36
C GLY A 599 2.69 10.82 -13.86
N LYS A 600 2.67 12.00 -14.50
CA LYS A 600 3.09 12.21 -15.90
C LYS A 600 4.40 12.99 -15.96
N ASN A 601 5.25 12.63 -16.91
CA ASN A 601 6.42 13.39 -17.35
C ASN A 601 6.01 14.67 -18.11
N ALA A 602 6.96 15.57 -18.33
CA ALA A 602 6.76 16.79 -19.12
C ALA A 602 6.33 16.53 -20.58
N ASP A 603 6.66 15.35 -21.13
CA ASP A 603 6.22 14.92 -22.48
C ASP A 603 4.82 14.29 -22.50
N GLY A 604 4.13 14.26 -21.34
CA GLY A 604 2.79 13.70 -21.18
C GLY A 604 2.74 12.18 -21.00
N SER A 605 3.88 11.47 -21.09
CA SER A 605 3.95 10.04 -20.80
C SER A 605 3.88 9.76 -19.30
N VAL A 606 3.42 8.59 -18.90
CA VAL A 606 3.44 8.18 -17.48
C VAL A 606 4.88 8.07 -16.98
N ASP A 607 5.16 8.67 -15.83
CA ASP A 607 6.47 8.57 -15.18
C ASP A 607 6.54 7.28 -14.36
N TYR A 608 7.38 6.35 -14.84
CA TYR A 608 7.60 5.05 -14.23
C TYR A 608 8.17 5.09 -12.80
N ASN A 609 8.78 6.22 -12.37
CA ASN A 609 9.25 6.40 -11.00
C ASN A 609 8.18 6.98 -10.07
N SER A 610 6.96 7.21 -10.58
CA SER A 610 5.88 7.86 -9.86
C SER A 610 4.63 6.99 -9.85
N ASN A 611 3.78 7.20 -8.86
CA ASN A 611 2.45 6.58 -8.86
C ASN A 611 1.51 7.38 -9.75
N PHE A 612 0.84 6.69 -10.68
CA PHE A 612 -0.16 7.27 -11.55
C PHE A 612 -1.50 7.37 -10.82
N ILE A 613 -2.09 8.57 -10.78
CA ILE A 613 -3.40 8.78 -10.18
C ILE A 613 -4.27 9.42 -11.24
N LEU A 614 -5.36 8.74 -11.61
CA LEU A 614 -6.38 9.26 -12.51
C LEU A 614 -7.71 9.28 -11.77
N LEU A 615 -8.24 10.49 -11.58
CA LEU A 615 -9.58 10.71 -11.04
C LEU A 615 -10.39 11.47 -12.08
N ASN A 616 -11.53 10.92 -12.48
CA ASN A 616 -12.43 11.53 -13.46
C ASN A 616 -13.90 11.33 -13.08
N ASN A 617 -14.66 12.42 -13.02
CA ASN A 617 -16.11 12.42 -12.80
C ASN A 617 -16.94 12.67 -14.07
N ASN A 618 -16.30 12.89 -15.23
CA ASN A 618 -17.02 13.12 -16.48
C ASN A 618 -17.33 11.80 -17.19
N PRO A 619 -18.61 11.38 -17.31
CA PRO A 619 -19.00 10.15 -18.00
C PRO A 619 -18.65 10.15 -19.49
N ASN A 620 -18.60 11.33 -20.11
CA ASN A 620 -18.34 11.48 -21.55
C ASN A 620 -16.85 11.46 -21.89
N LYS A 621 -15.98 11.22 -20.90
CA LYS A 621 -14.54 11.22 -21.09
C LYS A 621 -13.98 9.84 -20.81
N SER A 622 -13.49 9.19 -21.85
CA SER A 622 -12.92 7.85 -21.80
C SER A 622 -11.39 7.93 -21.91
N TYR A 623 -10.71 6.93 -21.35
CA TYR A 623 -9.25 6.92 -21.27
C TYR A 623 -8.67 5.73 -22.00
N VAL A 624 -7.70 5.98 -22.88
CA VAL A 624 -7.03 4.93 -23.67
C VAL A 624 -5.57 4.86 -23.25
N PHE A 625 -5.22 3.81 -22.53
CA PHE A 625 -3.86 3.47 -22.15
C PHE A 625 -3.20 2.70 -23.30
N TYR A 626 -2.04 3.14 -23.72
CA TYR A 626 -1.29 2.50 -24.80
C TYR A 626 0.21 2.60 -24.58
N CYS A 627 0.95 1.61 -25.06
CA CYS A 627 2.39 1.63 -25.00
C CYS A 627 2.96 2.31 -26.25
N GLU A 628 4.11 2.97 -26.08
CA GLU A 628 4.78 3.65 -27.19
C GLU A 628 5.12 2.66 -28.32
N GLY A 629 4.67 3.00 -29.55
CA GLY A 629 4.87 2.21 -30.75
C GLY A 629 3.78 1.18 -31.04
N ASP A 630 2.74 1.08 -30.21
CA ASP A 630 1.56 0.28 -30.54
C ASP A 630 0.79 0.87 -31.73
N LYS A 631 0.24 -0.03 -32.53
CA LYS A 631 -0.64 0.29 -33.67
C LYS A 631 -2.10 0.10 -33.24
N ASP A 632 -3.03 0.70 -33.98
CA ASP A 632 -4.47 0.53 -33.78
C ASP A 632 -4.99 1.06 -32.43
N ILE A 633 -4.53 2.24 -32.04
CA ILE A 633 -5.03 2.99 -30.87
C ILE A 633 -6.38 3.62 -31.24
N PRO A 634 -7.47 3.41 -30.47
CA PRO A 634 -8.72 4.12 -30.68
C PRO A 634 -8.52 5.60 -30.42
N ILE A 635 -8.85 6.42 -31.41
CA ILE A 635 -8.84 7.88 -31.30
C ILE A 635 -10.28 8.36 -31.40
N GLY A 636 -10.62 9.37 -30.61
CA GLY A 636 -11.94 10.02 -30.56
C GLY A 636 -11.82 11.33 -29.79
N GLU A 637 -12.70 12.29 -30.06
CA GLU A 637 -12.69 13.60 -29.36
C GLU A 637 -13.00 13.44 -27.85
N ASP A 638 -13.72 12.39 -27.50
CA ASP A 638 -14.08 11.96 -26.15
C ASP A 638 -13.00 11.13 -25.45
N LYS A 639 -11.90 10.78 -26.15
CA LYS A 639 -10.87 9.86 -25.66
C LYS A 639 -9.58 10.60 -25.31
N GLU A 640 -9.21 10.58 -24.04
CA GLU A 640 -7.88 11.02 -23.61
C GLU A 640 -6.88 9.86 -23.72
N LEU A 641 -5.80 10.10 -24.47
CA LEU A 641 -4.73 9.14 -24.68
C LEU A 641 -3.70 9.22 -23.54
N ILE A 642 -3.43 8.09 -22.88
CA ILE A 642 -2.44 7.94 -21.82
C ILE A 642 -1.27 7.09 -22.35
N LYS A 643 -0.16 7.77 -22.65
CA LYS A 643 1.05 7.15 -23.22
C LYS A 643 1.91 6.52 -22.14
N ILE A 644 2.24 5.23 -22.29
CA ILE A 644 3.21 4.51 -21.44
C ILE A 644 4.51 4.33 -22.23
N ASN A 645 5.64 4.78 -21.66
CA ASN A 645 6.93 4.71 -22.33
C ASN A 645 7.46 3.27 -22.33
N LYS A 646 7.76 2.72 -23.50
CA LYS A 646 8.25 1.33 -23.62
C LYS A 646 9.71 1.18 -23.18
N ASN A 647 10.53 2.22 -23.35
CA ASN A 647 11.97 2.18 -23.05
C ASN A 647 12.28 2.30 -21.55
N LYS A 648 11.29 2.71 -20.74
CA LYS A 648 11.38 2.83 -19.28
C LYS A 648 10.30 1.94 -18.66
N GLY A 649 10.69 0.87 -17.97
CA GLY A 649 9.73 -0.05 -17.32
C GLY A 649 8.99 -1.00 -18.26
N ASN A 650 9.26 -1.03 -19.58
CA ASN A 650 8.69 -2.05 -20.50
C ASN A 650 7.14 -2.15 -20.47
N GLY A 651 6.46 -1.01 -20.30
CA GLY A 651 5.00 -0.93 -20.16
C GLY A 651 4.49 -1.04 -18.73
N GLU A 652 5.38 -1.07 -17.74
CA GLU A 652 5.06 -1.12 -16.31
C GLU A 652 4.75 0.26 -15.74
N PHE A 653 3.66 0.37 -14.99
CA PHE A 653 3.30 1.53 -14.19
C PHE A 653 2.41 1.12 -13.02
N GLY A 654 2.50 1.84 -11.90
CA GLY A 654 1.67 1.60 -10.72
C GLY A 654 0.73 2.77 -10.47
N GLY A 655 -0.47 2.52 -9.91
CA GLY A 655 -1.39 3.61 -9.62
C GLY A 655 -2.78 3.22 -9.18
N ILE A 656 -3.69 4.18 -9.28
CA ILE A 656 -5.13 3.97 -9.14
C ILE A 656 -5.87 4.77 -10.22
N ILE A 657 -6.86 4.12 -10.84
CA ILE A 657 -7.68 4.69 -11.90
C ILE A 657 -9.12 4.70 -11.41
N ILE A 658 -9.71 5.87 -11.21
CA ILE A 658 -11.11 6.05 -10.82
C ILE A 658 -11.79 6.96 -11.85
N THR A 659 -12.74 6.42 -12.63
CA THR A 659 -13.36 7.20 -13.72
C THR A 659 -14.85 6.90 -13.92
N ASN A 660 -15.62 7.94 -14.24
CA ASN A 660 -17.03 7.82 -14.60
C ASN A 660 -17.24 7.35 -16.06
N GLY A 661 -16.22 7.49 -16.91
CA GLY A 661 -16.23 7.05 -18.31
C GLY A 661 -15.50 5.73 -18.53
N ASP A 662 -15.32 5.34 -19.78
CA ASP A 662 -14.73 4.04 -20.14
C ASP A 662 -13.19 4.04 -20.02
N VAL A 663 -12.64 2.85 -19.81
CA VAL A 663 -11.20 2.60 -19.77
C VAL A 663 -10.82 1.60 -20.84
N CYS A 664 -9.85 1.92 -21.68
CA CYS A 664 -9.35 1.02 -22.72
C CYS A 664 -7.84 0.80 -22.58
N PHE A 665 -7.43 -0.46 -22.51
CA PHE A 665 -6.02 -0.86 -22.52
C PHE A 665 -5.67 -1.44 -23.88
N CYS A 666 -4.69 -0.83 -24.53
CA CYS A 666 -4.15 -1.21 -25.83
C CYS A 666 -2.67 -1.56 -25.68
N GLY A 667 -2.21 -2.57 -26.42
CA GLY A 667 -0.78 -2.86 -26.43
C GLY A 667 -0.25 -3.62 -25.22
N LYS A 668 1.08 -3.57 -25.03
CA LYS A 668 1.75 -4.31 -23.95
C LYS A 668 1.80 -3.46 -22.68
N LEU A 669 1.02 -3.80 -21.67
CA LEU A 669 0.87 -2.99 -20.46
C LEU A 669 0.93 -3.86 -19.22
N LYS A 670 1.54 -3.35 -18.15
CA LYS A 670 1.58 -4.00 -16.85
C LYS A 670 1.24 -2.97 -15.77
N PHE A 671 0.02 -3.01 -15.28
CA PHE A 671 -0.49 -2.05 -14.32
C PHE A 671 -0.52 -2.68 -12.93
N LYS A 672 0.14 -2.05 -11.95
CA LYS A 672 0.03 -2.43 -10.55
C LYS A 672 -0.95 -1.50 -9.82
N GLY A 673 -2.05 -2.02 -9.29
CA GLY A 673 -3.01 -1.22 -8.55
C GLY A 673 -4.47 -1.65 -8.73
N SER A 674 -5.37 -0.68 -8.67
CA SER A 674 -6.82 -0.90 -8.82
C SER A 674 -7.42 -0.01 -9.90
N ILE A 675 -8.35 -0.58 -10.67
CA ILE A 675 -9.14 0.13 -11.69
C ILE A 675 -10.61 0.10 -11.28
N ILE A 676 -11.19 1.28 -11.12
CA ILE A 676 -12.55 1.51 -10.67
C ILE A 676 -13.24 2.38 -11.72
N CYS A 677 -14.21 1.84 -12.45
CA CYS A 677 -14.91 2.61 -13.48
C CYS A 677 -16.42 2.42 -13.47
N GLU A 678 -17.16 3.52 -13.69
CA GLU A 678 -18.61 3.43 -13.92
C GLU A 678 -18.92 2.90 -15.34
N GLY A 679 -18.10 3.29 -16.33
CA GLY A 679 -18.18 2.81 -17.70
C GLY A 679 -17.64 1.40 -17.92
N ASP A 680 -17.38 1.08 -19.18
CA ASP A 680 -16.78 -0.19 -19.59
C ASP A 680 -15.27 -0.22 -19.37
N ILE A 681 -14.73 -1.43 -19.20
CA ILE A 681 -13.31 -1.69 -19.39
C ILE A 681 -13.09 -2.55 -20.64
N LYS A 682 -12.22 -2.09 -21.54
CA LYS A 682 -11.90 -2.78 -22.80
C LYS A 682 -10.41 -3.11 -22.90
N PHE A 683 -10.09 -4.39 -23.06
CA PHE A 683 -8.75 -4.87 -23.40
C PHE A 683 -8.71 -5.28 -24.87
N GLN A 684 -7.80 -4.70 -25.65
CA GLN A 684 -7.71 -4.99 -27.07
C GLN A 684 -6.29 -5.04 -27.63
N GLY A 685 -6.15 -5.77 -28.73
CA GLY A 685 -4.87 -6.00 -29.39
C GLY A 685 -4.07 -7.13 -28.73
N ASN A 686 -3.38 -7.90 -29.57
CA ASN A 686 -2.76 -9.19 -29.22
C ASN A 686 -1.62 -9.11 -28.20
N SER A 687 -1.13 -7.91 -27.88
CA SER A 687 -0.08 -7.69 -26.88
C SER A 687 -0.56 -8.01 -25.47
N PHE A 688 0.33 -8.57 -24.64
CA PHE A 688 0.05 -8.99 -23.26
C PHE A 688 -0.25 -7.81 -22.33
N LYS A 689 -1.32 -7.93 -21.53
CA LYS A 689 -1.76 -6.94 -20.55
C LYS A 689 -1.86 -7.61 -19.19
N GLU A 690 -1.24 -7.01 -18.18
CA GLU A 690 -1.20 -7.53 -16.81
C GLU A 690 -1.78 -6.47 -15.87
N ILE A 691 -2.72 -6.88 -15.01
CA ILE A 691 -3.27 -6.07 -13.92
C ILE A 691 -2.88 -6.77 -12.63
N ASN A 692 -2.00 -6.19 -11.83
CA ASN A 692 -1.52 -6.75 -10.57
C ASN A 692 -2.07 -5.96 -9.38
N TYR A 693 -2.99 -6.57 -8.63
CA TYR A 693 -3.56 -5.96 -7.44
C TYR A 693 -2.68 -6.22 -6.21
N ASP A 694 -2.41 -5.16 -5.43
CA ASP A 694 -1.68 -5.23 -4.16
C ASP A 694 -2.41 -4.30 -3.17
N GLU A 695 -3.11 -4.89 -2.19
CA GLU A 695 -3.97 -4.18 -1.24
C GLU A 695 -3.18 -3.15 -0.42
N ASP A 696 -2.00 -3.52 0.06
CA ASP A 696 -1.14 -2.63 0.85
C ASP A 696 -0.64 -1.46 0.00
N TYR A 697 -0.29 -1.72 -1.27
CA TYR A 697 0.10 -0.68 -2.21
C TYR A 697 -1.04 0.32 -2.44
N VAL A 698 -2.27 -0.14 -2.71
CA VAL A 698 -3.44 0.72 -2.95
C VAL A 698 -3.81 1.52 -1.71
N LYS A 699 -3.82 0.91 -0.52
CA LYS A 699 -4.08 1.60 0.75
C LYS A 699 -3.08 2.73 1.00
N LYS A 700 -1.79 2.45 0.84
CA LYS A 700 -0.72 3.43 0.99
C LYS A 700 -0.88 4.56 -0.04
N LEU A 701 -1.16 4.23 -1.30
CA LEU A 701 -1.37 5.22 -2.35
C LEU A 701 -2.51 6.20 -2.01
N ILE A 702 -3.65 5.69 -1.56
CA ILE A 702 -4.79 6.51 -1.12
C ILE A 702 -4.40 7.37 0.08
N ALA A 703 -3.79 6.79 1.10
CA ALA A 703 -3.43 7.49 2.32
C ALA A 703 -2.45 8.66 2.06
N TYR A 704 -1.43 8.45 1.23
CA TYR A 704 -0.46 9.50 0.87
C TYR A 704 -1.05 10.62 0.03
N ASN A 705 -2.15 10.36 -0.67
CA ASN A 705 -2.82 11.32 -1.53
C ASN A 705 -4.22 11.64 -1.02
N TYR A 706 -4.46 11.50 0.29
CA TYR A 706 -5.80 11.51 0.87
C TYR A 706 -6.60 12.78 0.56
N LEU A 707 -5.94 13.92 0.36
CA LEU A 707 -6.58 15.16 -0.07
C LEU A 707 -7.35 15.00 -1.40
N ASP A 708 -6.85 14.18 -2.33
CA ASP A 708 -7.56 13.90 -3.59
C ASP A 708 -8.70 12.89 -3.43
N PHE A 709 -8.69 12.11 -2.34
CA PHE A 709 -9.65 11.03 -2.05
C PHE A 709 -10.64 11.38 -0.93
N GLU A 710 -10.56 12.58 -0.36
CA GLU A 710 -11.39 13.00 0.77
C GLU A 710 -12.87 13.00 0.37
N GLY A 711 -13.65 12.11 1.00
CA GLY A 711 -15.06 11.91 0.69
C GLY A 711 -15.35 11.18 -0.63
N VAL A 712 -14.34 10.70 -1.36
CA VAL A 712 -14.54 9.98 -2.63
C VAL A 712 -15.16 8.60 -2.42
N PHE A 713 -14.99 7.97 -1.26
CA PHE A 713 -15.51 6.62 -0.98
C PHE A 713 -16.70 6.68 -0.02
N ASN A 714 -17.88 6.24 -0.49
CA ASN A 714 -19.20 6.57 0.10
C ASN A 714 -19.87 5.47 0.94
N ASP A 715 -19.26 4.30 1.10
CA ASP A 715 -19.92 3.17 1.76
C ASP A 715 -18.88 2.36 2.55
N ASN A 716 -18.98 2.41 3.88
CA ASN A 716 -18.13 1.65 4.79
C ASN A 716 -18.65 0.22 4.89
N ILE A 717 -17.77 -0.77 4.94
CA ILE A 717 -18.13 -2.11 5.44
C ILE A 717 -18.38 -1.95 6.96
N ARG A 718 -19.61 -1.62 7.38
CA ARG A 718 -20.03 -1.44 8.79
C ARG A 718 -19.00 -0.70 9.68
N ASP A 719 -18.69 0.56 9.36
CA ASP A 719 -17.78 1.42 10.13
C ASP A 719 -16.34 0.89 10.30
N LYS A 720 -15.88 0.03 9.39
CA LYS A 720 -14.46 -0.34 9.32
C LYS A 720 -13.65 0.73 8.59
N PHE A 721 -12.45 0.98 9.12
CA PHE A 721 -11.51 1.95 8.59
C PHE A 721 -10.12 1.35 8.51
N PHE A 722 -9.39 1.75 7.48
CA PHE A 722 -7.94 1.58 7.44
C PHE A 722 -7.27 2.76 8.14
N GLU A 723 -6.25 2.44 8.94
CA GLU A 723 -5.37 3.40 9.58
C GLU A 723 -3.98 3.18 8.99
N VAL A 724 -3.47 4.18 8.28
CA VAL A 724 -2.18 4.12 7.59
C VAL A 724 -1.32 5.26 8.11
N GLU A 725 -0.10 4.93 8.54
CA GLU A 725 0.89 5.92 8.97
C GLU A 725 1.50 6.60 7.74
N THR A 726 1.11 7.85 7.50
CA THR A 726 1.48 8.60 6.29
C THR A 726 2.58 9.61 6.49
N ASP A 727 2.91 10.06 7.69
CA ASP A 727 4.05 10.96 7.90
C ASP A 727 4.87 10.53 9.10
N ILE A 728 6.18 10.69 8.95
CA ILE A 728 7.14 10.67 10.05
C ILE A 728 7.84 12.02 9.94
N THR A 729 7.19 13.09 10.39
CA THR A 729 7.86 14.39 10.49
C THR A 729 8.77 14.35 11.70
N VAL A 730 10.07 14.39 11.47
CA VAL A 730 11.06 14.66 12.50
C VAL A 730 11.01 16.15 12.78
N ASN A 731 10.32 16.52 13.86
CA ASN A 731 10.27 17.88 14.35
C ASN A 731 11.16 17.98 15.59
N LEU A 732 11.80 19.13 15.75
CA LEU A 732 12.55 19.44 16.96
C LEU A 732 11.63 20.12 17.96
N ASP A 733 11.78 19.80 19.24
CA ASP A 733 11.26 20.69 20.27
C ASP A 733 12.10 21.98 20.24
N GLU A 734 11.51 23.06 19.70
CA GLU A 734 12.13 24.38 19.62
C GLU A 734 12.55 24.93 20.99
N ASN A 735 11.99 24.39 22.08
CA ASN A 735 12.31 24.80 23.45
C ASN A 735 13.52 24.06 24.04
N THR A 736 14.00 22.98 23.40
CA THR A 736 15.22 22.31 23.85
C THR A 736 16.44 23.04 23.31
N LYS A 737 16.84 24.09 24.04
CA LYS A 737 18.24 24.54 23.99
C LYS A 737 19.10 23.33 24.36
N THR A 738 20.10 23.04 23.54
CA THR A 738 21.15 22.09 23.92
C THR A 738 21.67 22.51 25.30
N ASP A 739 21.49 21.64 26.30
CA ASP A 739 21.98 21.81 27.69
C ASP A 739 23.52 21.67 27.74
N VAL A 740 24.19 22.41 26.86
CA VAL A 740 25.63 22.39 26.67
C VAL A 740 26.20 23.41 27.65
N ILE A 741 26.60 22.89 28.81
CA ILE A 741 27.21 23.69 29.87
C ILE A 741 28.58 24.19 29.38
N ARG A 742 28.72 25.50 29.19
CA ARG A 742 29.95 26.21 28.80
C ARG A 742 31.20 25.75 29.55
N GLU A 743 31.07 25.46 30.84
CA GLU A 743 32.17 24.99 31.70
C GLU A 743 32.71 23.60 31.32
N LYS A 744 31.92 22.78 30.61
CA LYS A 744 32.37 21.47 30.10
C LYS A 744 33.12 21.58 28.78
N LEU A 745 32.88 22.66 28.01
CA LEU A 745 33.48 22.87 26.69
C LEU A 745 34.82 23.59 26.71
N ILE A 746 35.07 24.41 27.73
CA ILE A 746 36.30 25.20 27.85
C ILE A 746 37.05 24.73 29.10
N LYS A 747 38.13 23.99 28.89
CA LYS A 747 38.99 23.52 29.98
C LYS A 747 40.19 24.43 30.14
N ARG A 748 40.33 25.01 31.34
CA ARG A 748 41.52 25.77 31.75
C ARG A 748 42.64 24.79 32.10
N LYS A 749 43.78 24.87 31.39
CA LYS A 749 44.96 24.02 31.59
C LYS A 749 46.22 24.86 31.79
N SER A 750 47.23 24.24 32.38
CA SER A 750 48.61 24.75 32.41
C SER A 750 48.75 26.16 32.98
N TRP A 751 47.92 26.52 33.96
CA TRP A 751 48.01 27.82 34.62
C TRP A 751 49.33 27.93 35.38
N LYS A 752 50.12 28.97 35.07
CA LYS A 752 51.41 29.20 35.73
C LYS A 752 51.74 30.68 35.83
N ILE A 753 52.42 31.03 36.91
CA ILE A 753 53.07 32.33 37.06
C ILE A 753 54.40 32.26 36.33
N LEU A 754 54.62 33.15 35.37
CA LEU A 754 55.90 33.29 34.68
C LEU A 754 56.81 34.21 35.52
N LYS A 755 58.09 33.86 35.60
CA LYS A 755 59.09 34.61 36.38
C LYS A 755 59.51 35.89 35.68
#